data_AF-A0AA37QGK6-F1
#
_entry.id   AF-A0AA37QGK6-F1
#
_cell.length_a   1.000
_cell.length_b   1.000
_cell.length_c   1.000
_cell.angle_alpha   90.00
_cell.angle_beta   90.00
_cell.angle_gamma   90.00
#
_symmetry.space_group_name_H-M   'P 1'
#
loop_
_entity.id
_entity.type
_entity.pdbx_description
1 polymer ?
#
loop_
_entity_poly.entity_id
_entity_poly.type
_entity_poly.pdbx_seq_one_letter_code
_entity_poly.pdbx_strand_id
1 'polypeptide(L)'
;MDAMPISTGPPEHPLLDFKTLLRQGLSELERIAGDQWTDFNAHDPGITLLEAMCYALSDLGYRTFHPIPDLLAEAGSDTANGLFTPAQALTCRAVTPDDLRRVVLDVPGVKNAWIVGADGTSPPLRYDPAAKTITIDRDPTPPANSEAVVPRGLWRVLVEKSDLQDIDASVVRLAVAQRLYANRPLCEDFDDIVMLDPMPVAVRASVEIGETENGADVLLGIFERVSALISPSVGFLRLDQALGRGARSDEIFEGPPLLRGFVDATTLPGAERRVALHTSDVIRAIMSVPGVRAVRWILLARAGSASGEPWSLTLDETGAARLDLTASQIELVKDRQPVIVDTGRVIGAFGTRARTAQLFPSLGAADRDLIPSAGQKRDVAHYLPLETDLPRLYGVGAGALPDSADEARKAEANQLRGYLTVLDQLLANEFAQLGYVASLLSIDETSPRSYAAQLVGDDPDRDPIIDAGFGLDDLAELVEPAQPPSAMQRRNRLLNHLLGRFAETVTDDPSLPGTAAPLDADSATARLLQAKREFLRRMPELGSARGTGVDLLAPGSSPALIDRVRLRLGWPAEAGNRFLLVEHILLRVLPQDEVNALPLLAAAPRNDPWTAQLTFVFPARFRELETMIQRIMREETPAHLTAYLLWLDPAPFAAFAATYDDLLLALQQHRLADRLGGKAGTPAPSP
;
A
#
# COMPACT_ATOMS: atom_id res chain seq x y z
N MET A 1 -19.44 12.37 -25.79
CA MET A 1 -19.77 13.52 -24.92
C MET A 1 -21.20 13.88 -25.21
N ASP A 2 -22.13 13.38 -24.38
CA ASP A 2 -23.49 13.91 -24.40
C ASP A 2 -23.44 15.34 -23.88
N ALA A 3 -24.01 16.29 -24.62
CA ALA A 3 -24.07 17.68 -24.20
C ALA A 3 -24.85 17.76 -22.88
N MET A 4 -24.21 18.24 -21.81
CA MET A 4 -24.91 18.50 -20.55
C MET A 4 -26.00 19.53 -20.82
N PRO A 5 -27.29 19.21 -20.56
CA PRO A 5 -28.35 20.19 -20.71
C PRO A 5 -28.18 21.28 -19.65
N ILE A 6 -28.26 22.55 -20.07
CA ILE A 6 -28.29 23.69 -19.15
C ILE A 6 -29.60 23.60 -18.36
N SER A 7 -29.50 23.47 -17.03
CA SER A 7 -30.66 23.44 -16.15
C SER A 7 -31.44 24.76 -16.26
N THR A 8 -32.75 24.68 -16.43
CA THR A 8 -33.66 25.84 -16.47
C THR A 8 -34.26 26.17 -15.10
N GLY A 9 -33.93 25.38 -14.07
CA GLY A 9 -34.34 25.62 -12.69
C GLY A 9 -33.48 26.68 -12.00
N PRO A 10 -33.94 27.24 -10.85
CA PRO A 10 -33.11 28.14 -10.05
C PRO A 10 -31.83 27.42 -9.60
N PRO A 11 -30.70 28.13 -9.45
CA PRO A 11 -29.46 27.53 -8.96
C PRO A 11 -29.65 26.87 -7.60
N GLU A 12 -28.98 25.75 -7.36
CA GLU A 12 -29.14 24.96 -6.12
C GLU A 12 -28.62 25.69 -4.86
N HIS A 13 -27.75 26.70 -5.05
CA HIS A 13 -27.16 27.46 -3.95
C HIS A 13 -27.33 28.98 -4.14
N PRO A 14 -27.66 29.76 -3.09
CA PRO A 14 -27.85 31.21 -3.19
C PRO A 14 -26.66 31.98 -3.79
N LEU A 15 -25.42 31.52 -3.54
CA LEU A 15 -24.20 32.11 -4.12
C LEU A 15 -24.15 32.01 -5.65
N LEU A 16 -24.88 31.08 -6.25
CA LEU A 16 -24.97 30.91 -7.71
C LEU A 16 -26.09 31.76 -8.32
N ASP A 17 -26.91 32.42 -7.49
CA ASP A 17 -28.02 33.28 -7.92
C ASP A 17 -27.73 34.75 -7.61
N PHE A 18 -27.26 35.46 -8.64
CA PHE A 18 -27.02 36.89 -8.62
C PHE A 18 -28.19 37.70 -8.02
N LYS A 19 -29.45 37.37 -8.36
CA LYS A 19 -30.60 38.14 -7.89
C LYS A 19 -30.81 37.98 -6.40
N THR A 20 -30.48 36.80 -5.87
CA THR A 20 -30.56 36.52 -4.45
C THR A 20 -29.43 37.22 -3.68
N LEU A 21 -28.21 37.22 -4.22
CA LEU A 21 -27.09 38.01 -3.67
C LEU A 21 -27.40 39.51 -3.63
N LEU A 22 -27.91 40.07 -4.74
CA LEU A 22 -28.26 41.49 -4.82
C LEU A 22 -29.36 41.86 -3.82
N ARG A 23 -30.41 41.03 -3.68
CA ARG A 23 -31.47 41.25 -2.71
C ARG A 23 -30.93 41.26 -1.27
N GLN A 24 -30.01 40.35 -0.96
CA GLN A 24 -29.36 40.31 0.34
C GLN A 24 -28.48 41.54 0.57
N GLY A 25 -27.67 41.94 -0.43
CA GLY A 25 -26.85 43.15 -0.38
C GLY A 25 -27.66 44.41 -0.14
N LEU A 26 -28.78 44.58 -0.85
CA LEU A 26 -29.71 45.70 -0.66
C LEU A 26 -30.30 45.71 0.75
N SER A 27 -30.71 44.55 1.26
CA SER A 27 -31.23 44.43 2.63
C SER A 27 -30.20 44.81 3.69
N GLU A 28 -28.92 44.47 3.49
CA GLU A 28 -27.84 44.86 4.39
C GLU A 28 -27.52 46.36 4.30
N LEU A 29 -27.54 46.94 3.09
CA LEU A 29 -27.37 48.38 2.91
C LEU A 29 -28.51 49.16 3.58
N GLU A 30 -29.77 48.76 3.39
CA GLU A 30 -30.92 49.38 4.06
C GLU A 30 -30.78 49.31 5.58
N ARG A 31 -30.34 48.15 6.11
CA ARG A 31 -30.15 47.95 7.54
C ARG A 31 -29.03 48.82 8.13
N ILE A 32 -27.93 49.01 7.40
CA ILE A 32 -26.74 49.71 7.90
C ILE A 32 -26.82 51.22 7.66
N ALA A 33 -27.39 51.63 6.52
CA ALA A 33 -27.32 53.00 6.01
C ALA A 33 -28.68 53.61 5.63
N GLY A 34 -29.81 52.93 5.85
CA GLY A 34 -31.14 53.39 5.42
C GLY A 34 -31.59 54.74 5.99
N ASP A 35 -30.98 55.20 7.09
CA ASP A 35 -31.23 56.53 7.66
C ASP A 35 -30.50 57.67 6.89
N GLN A 36 -29.45 57.34 6.13
CA GLN A 36 -28.59 58.31 5.40
C GLN A 36 -28.68 58.16 3.88
N TRP A 37 -28.77 56.93 3.39
CA TRP A 37 -28.87 56.58 1.98
C TRP A 37 -30.22 55.90 1.74
N THR A 38 -31.16 56.64 1.15
CA THR A 38 -32.56 56.20 0.99
C THR A 38 -32.91 55.80 -0.44
N ASP A 39 -32.02 56.04 -1.41
CA ASP A 39 -32.24 55.74 -2.83
C ASP A 39 -31.53 54.44 -3.23
N PHE A 40 -32.30 53.35 -3.32
CA PHE A 40 -31.81 52.02 -3.68
C PHE A 40 -32.17 51.62 -5.12
N ASN A 41 -32.33 52.60 -6.01
CA ASN A 41 -32.69 52.35 -7.40
C ASN A 41 -31.45 52.13 -8.29
N ALA A 42 -31.65 51.46 -9.44
CA ALA A 42 -30.58 51.10 -10.38
C ALA A 42 -29.82 52.27 -11.03
N HIS A 43 -30.28 53.52 -10.86
CA HIS A 43 -29.60 54.71 -11.37
C HIS A 43 -28.59 55.28 -10.36
N ASP A 44 -28.65 54.84 -9.10
CA ASP A 44 -27.69 55.24 -8.07
C ASP A 44 -26.34 54.53 -8.31
N PRO A 45 -25.22 55.28 -8.40
CA PRO A 45 -23.91 54.69 -8.62
C PRO A 45 -23.52 53.63 -7.58
N GLY A 46 -23.85 53.83 -6.32
CA GLY A 46 -23.54 52.87 -5.26
C GLY A 46 -24.28 51.55 -5.42
N ILE A 47 -25.50 51.58 -5.98
CA ILE A 47 -26.22 50.34 -6.34
C ILE A 47 -25.54 49.63 -7.51
N THR A 48 -25.07 50.37 -8.52
CA THR A 48 -24.33 49.73 -9.62
C THR A 48 -23.00 49.12 -9.16
N LEU A 49 -22.33 49.70 -8.15
CA LEU A 49 -21.15 49.11 -7.52
C LEU A 49 -21.51 47.82 -6.76
N LEU A 50 -22.62 47.83 -6.02
CA LEU A 50 -23.13 46.62 -5.35
C LEU A 50 -23.44 45.51 -6.36
N GLU A 51 -24.05 45.84 -7.50
CA GLU A 51 -24.31 44.88 -8.58
C GLU A 51 -23.01 44.27 -9.10
N ALA A 52 -21.98 45.07 -9.40
CA ALA A 52 -20.67 44.55 -9.82
C ALA A 52 -20.06 43.60 -8.78
N MET A 53 -20.14 43.96 -7.48
CA MET A 53 -19.68 43.09 -6.40
C MET A 53 -20.48 41.78 -6.32
N CYS A 54 -21.81 41.83 -6.44
CA CYS A 54 -22.65 40.63 -6.45
C CYS A 54 -22.32 39.72 -7.62
N TYR A 55 -21.95 40.29 -8.77
CA TYR A 55 -21.52 39.52 -9.94
C TYR A 55 -20.18 38.82 -9.67
N ALA A 56 -19.17 39.53 -9.16
CA ALA A 56 -17.89 38.93 -8.78
C ALA A 56 -18.03 37.82 -7.72
N LEU A 57 -18.90 38.02 -6.72
CA LEU A 57 -19.22 36.99 -5.72
C LEU A 57 -19.92 35.77 -6.35
N SER A 58 -20.78 35.99 -7.34
CA SER A 58 -21.42 34.89 -8.06
C SER A 58 -20.44 34.08 -8.91
N ASP A 59 -19.42 34.72 -9.48
CA ASP A 59 -18.31 34.04 -10.17
C ASP A 59 -17.46 33.22 -9.18
N LEU A 60 -17.06 33.81 -8.05
CA LEU A 60 -16.35 33.08 -6.99
C LEU A 60 -17.16 31.87 -6.51
N GLY A 61 -18.47 32.05 -6.32
CA GLY A 61 -19.41 30.98 -6.02
C GLY A 61 -19.37 29.90 -7.09
N TYR A 62 -19.57 30.26 -8.35
CA TYR A 62 -19.54 29.33 -9.50
C TYR A 62 -18.27 28.47 -9.52
N ARG A 63 -17.09 29.08 -9.31
CA ARG A 63 -15.81 28.37 -9.29
C ARG A 63 -15.64 27.47 -8.07
N THR A 64 -16.16 27.87 -6.91
CA THR A 64 -16.13 27.05 -5.68
C THR A 64 -16.95 25.76 -5.83
N PHE A 65 -17.98 25.75 -6.69
CA PHE A 65 -18.80 24.58 -6.99
C PHE A 65 -18.26 23.70 -8.14
N HIS A 66 -17.03 23.94 -8.62
CA HIS A 66 -16.39 23.02 -9.54
C HIS A 66 -16.17 21.63 -8.89
N PRO A 67 -16.15 20.54 -9.70
CA PRO A 67 -15.85 19.21 -9.18
C PRO A 67 -14.54 19.19 -8.39
N ILE A 68 -14.52 18.51 -7.24
CA ILE A 68 -13.32 18.41 -6.38
C ILE A 68 -12.06 17.98 -7.15
N PRO A 69 -12.10 17.00 -8.09
CA PRO A 69 -10.91 16.66 -8.87
C PRO A 69 -10.32 17.85 -9.64
N ASP A 70 -11.16 18.76 -10.13
CA ASP A 70 -10.75 19.94 -10.88
C ASP A 70 -10.14 21.00 -9.97
N LEU A 71 -10.75 21.23 -8.79
CA LEU A 71 -10.19 22.11 -7.77
C LEU A 71 -8.82 21.61 -7.27
N LEU A 72 -8.67 20.30 -7.08
CA LEU A 72 -7.38 19.70 -6.68
C LEU A 72 -6.32 19.76 -7.80
N ALA A 73 -6.73 19.83 -9.07
CA ALA A 73 -5.82 19.94 -10.21
C ALA A 73 -5.14 21.32 -10.31
N GLU A 74 -5.62 22.33 -9.56
CA GLU A 74 -5.04 23.68 -9.54
C GLU A 74 -3.59 23.71 -9.05
N ALA A 75 -3.24 22.86 -8.08
CA ALA A 75 -1.86 22.71 -7.60
C ALA A 75 -0.94 22.00 -8.61
N GLY A 76 -1.47 21.42 -9.68
CA GLY A 76 -0.73 20.64 -10.67
C GLY A 76 -0.77 19.13 -10.41
N SER A 77 -0.45 18.34 -11.44
CA SER A 77 -0.60 16.88 -11.47
C SER A 77 0.27 16.12 -10.46
N ASP A 78 1.37 16.73 -10.02
CA ASP A 78 2.39 16.05 -9.21
C ASP A 78 2.22 16.32 -7.70
N THR A 79 1.12 16.96 -7.31
CA THR A 79 0.88 17.36 -5.91
C THR A 79 0.30 16.22 -5.09
N ALA A 80 1.00 15.78 -4.05
CA ALA A 80 0.51 14.73 -3.16
C ALA A 80 -0.53 15.27 -2.16
N ASN A 81 -1.82 15.03 -2.42
CA ASN A 81 -2.93 15.49 -1.57
C ASN A 81 -3.32 14.51 -0.44
N GLY A 82 -2.53 13.45 -0.23
CA GLY A 82 -2.86 12.39 0.75
C GLY A 82 -4.10 11.57 0.41
N LEU A 83 -4.51 11.60 -0.87
CA LEU A 83 -5.59 10.77 -1.42
C LEU A 83 -4.99 9.54 -2.08
N PHE A 84 -4.89 8.45 -1.31
CA PHE A 84 -4.35 7.19 -1.79
C PHE A 84 -5.41 6.35 -2.48
N THR A 85 -5.01 5.58 -3.48
CA THR A 85 -5.90 4.61 -4.13
C THR A 85 -6.21 3.44 -3.20
N PRO A 86 -7.27 2.66 -3.47
CA PRO A 86 -7.56 1.45 -2.69
C PRO A 86 -6.38 0.46 -2.62
N ALA A 87 -5.63 0.25 -3.71
CA ALA A 87 -4.46 -0.64 -3.65
C ALA A 87 -3.35 -0.11 -2.72
N GLN A 88 -3.23 1.21 -2.56
CA GLN A 88 -2.28 1.84 -1.65
C GLN A 88 -2.77 1.84 -0.19
N ALA A 89 -4.07 2.03 0.04
CA ALA A 89 -4.63 2.26 1.36
C ALA A 89 -5.17 1.01 2.07
N LEU A 90 -5.67 0.02 1.32
CA LEU A 90 -6.36 -1.14 1.86
C LEU A 90 -5.48 -2.40 1.92
N THR A 91 -4.45 -2.50 1.09
CA THR A 91 -3.57 -3.68 1.11
C THR A 91 -2.69 -3.69 2.35
N CYS A 92 -2.40 -4.90 2.84
CA CYS A 92 -1.52 -5.13 3.99
C CYS A 92 -0.41 -6.09 3.60
N ARG A 93 0.79 -5.94 4.18
CA ARG A 93 1.87 -6.92 3.97
C ARG A 93 1.48 -8.27 4.58
N ALA A 94 2.14 -9.33 4.13
CA ALA A 94 1.81 -10.67 4.57
C ALA A 94 2.00 -10.83 6.09
N VAL A 95 0.92 -11.20 6.77
CA VAL A 95 0.90 -11.46 8.23
C VAL A 95 0.31 -12.83 8.57
N THR A 96 -0.26 -13.53 7.58
CA THR A 96 -0.77 -14.90 7.74
C THR A 96 -0.04 -15.87 6.80
N PRO A 97 -0.08 -17.18 7.10
CA PRO A 97 0.40 -18.20 6.16
C PRO A 97 -0.26 -18.14 4.79
N ASP A 98 -1.55 -17.80 4.73
CA ASP A 98 -2.28 -17.63 3.46
C ASP A 98 -1.79 -16.41 2.68
N ASP A 99 -1.44 -15.31 3.35
CA ASP A 99 -0.83 -14.16 2.68
C ASP A 99 0.55 -14.47 2.15
N LEU A 100 1.38 -15.17 2.94
CA LEU A 100 2.68 -15.66 2.48
C LEU A 100 2.50 -16.58 1.27
N ARG A 101 1.51 -17.47 1.30
CA ARG A 101 1.15 -18.32 0.16
C ARG A 101 0.78 -17.49 -1.07
N ARG A 102 -0.05 -16.45 -0.93
CA ARG A 102 -0.40 -15.51 -2.03
C ARG A 102 0.84 -14.82 -2.61
N VAL A 103 1.78 -14.40 -1.77
CA VAL A 103 3.06 -13.79 -2.20
C VAL A 103 3.90 -14.77 -3.03
N VAL A 104 4.01 -16.03 -2.60
CA VAL A 104 4.73 -17.08 -3.35
C VAL A 104 4.02 -17.41 -4.66
N LEU A 105 2.68 -17.54 -4.60
CA LEU A 105 1.84 -17.79 -5.77
C LEU A 105 1.90 -16.68 -6.81
N ASP A 106 2.38 -15.48 -6.47
CA ASP A 106 2.57 -14.33 -7.37
C ASP A 106 3.94 -14.33 -8.07
N VAL A 107 4.83 -15.29 -7.76
CA VAL A 107 6.15 -15.46 -8.43
C VAL A 107 6.03 -16.26 -9.75
N PRO A 108 6.43 -15.71 -10.90
CA PRO A 108 6.44 -16.45 -12.17
C PRO A 108 7.21 -17.76 -12.06
N GLY A 109 6.67 -18.85 -12.62
CA GLY A 109 7.23 -20.20 -12.51
C GLY A 109 6.64 -21.02 -11.36
N VAL A 110 5.93 -20.39 -10.41
CA VAL A 110 5.20 -21.11 -9.36
C VAL A 110 3.81 -21.48 -9.85
N LYS A 111 3.47 -22.77 -9.72
CA LYS A 111 2.12 -23.29 -9.97
C LYS A 111 1.28 -23.31 -8.70
N ASN A 112 1.86 -23.80 -7.61
CA ASN A 112 1.25 -23.84 -6.28
C ASN A 112 2.33 -23.75 -5.21
N ALA A 113 1.93 -23.43 -3.97
CA ALA A 113 2.82 -23.39 -2.83
C ALA A 113 2.04 -23.65 -1.53
N TRP A 114 2.76 -24.11 -0.51
CA TRP A 114 2.23 -24.35 0.83
C TRP A 114 3.18 -23.81 1.88
N ILE A 115 2.62 -23.16 2.89
CA ILE A 115 3.35 -22.60 4.03
C ILE A 115 3.05 -23.49 5.23
N VAL A 116 4.06 -24.22 5.70
CA VAL A 116 3.92 -25.16 6.83
C VAL A 116 4.86 -24.75 7.95
N GLY A 117 4.44 -24.94 9.20
CA GLY A 117 5.31 -24.69 10.35
C GLY A 117 6.49 -25.66 10.34
N ALA A 118 7.66 -25.20 10.81
CA ALA A 118 8.79 -26.10 11.03
C ALA A 118 8.54 -26.96 12.28
N ASP A 119 8.78 -28.27 12.17
CA ASP A 119 8.52 -29.25 13.24
C ASP A 119 9.66 -29.35 14.28
N GLY A 120 10.63 -28.43 14.25
CA GLY A 120 11.82 -28.46 15.10
C GLY A 120 12.88 -27.45 14.66
N THR A 121 14.03 -27.47 15.33
CA THR A 121 15.20 -26.68 14.95
C THR A 121 16.22 -27.53 14.22
N SER A 122 16.98 -26.88 13.33
CA SER A 122 18.21 -27.43 12.77
C SER A 122 19.36 -26.51 13.21
N PRO A 123 20.25 -26.95 14.13
CA PRO A 123 20.29 -28.26 14.76
C PRO A 123 19.19 -28.46 15.82
N PRO A 124 18.86 -29.70 16.22
CA PRO A 124 17.92 -29.93 17.33
C PRO A 124 18.48 -29.34 18.63
N LEU A 125 17.62 -28.70 19.41
CA LEU A 125 18.00 -27.97 20.62
C LEU A 125 17.32 -28.51 21.88
N ARG A 126 18.01 -28.38 23.01
CA ARG A 126 17.51 -28.75 24.34
C ARG A 126 17.70 -27.66 25.36
N TYR A 127 16.72 -27.55 26.24
CA TYR A 127 16.74 -26.67 27.41
C TYR A 127 16.91 -27.48 28.70
N ASP A 128 17.84 -27.06 29.55
CA ASP A 128 17.98 -27.53 30.92
C ASP A 128 17.36 -26.49 31.87
N PRO A 129 16.22 -26.78 32.53
CA PRO A 129 15.58 -25.87 33.48
C PRO A 129 16.40 -25.59 34.74
N ALA A 130 17.23 -26.54 35.18
CA ALA A 130 18.04 -26.40 36.40
C ALA A 130 19.25 -25.50 36.15
N ALA A 131 19.94 -25.71 35.01
CA ALA A 131 21.07 -24.89 34.60
C ALA A 131 20.65 -23.58 33.90
N LYS A 132 19.40 -23.49 33.42
CA LYS A 132 18.90 -22.41 32.56
C LYS A 132 19.77 -22.21 31.32
N THR A 133 20.11 -23.31 30.66
CA THR A 133 20.97 -23.30 29.46
C THR A 133 20.27 -23.95 28.28
N ILE A 134 20.52 -23.43 27.08
CA ILE A 134 20.15 -24.08 25.82
C ILE A 134 21.41 -24.63 25.16
N THR A 135 21.35 -25.91 24.76
CA THR A 135 22.44 -26.64 24.10
C THR A 135 21.94 -27.37 22.87
N ILE A 136 22.87 -27.76 21.99
CA ILE A 136 22.56 -28.66 20.89
C ILE A 136 22.22 -30.03 21.45
N ASP A 137 21.11 -30.61 21.00
CA ASP A 137 20.73 -31.97 21.33
C ASP A 137 21.59 -32.95 20.53
N ARG A 138 22.68 -33.40 21.15
CA ARG A 138 23.60 -34.39 20.58
C ARG A 138 23.37 -35.81 21.11
N ASP A 139 22.51 -35.95 22.12
CA ASP A 139 22.40 -37.18 22.91
C ASP A 139 21.12 -37.96 22.56
N PRO A 140 21.21 -39.21 22.07
CA PRO A 140 20.03 -39.99 21.72
C PRO A 140 19.18 -40.39 22.94
N THR A 141 19.74 -40.33 24.14
CA THR A 141 19.05 -40.52 25.43
C THR A 141 19.30 -39.30 26.32
N PRO A 142 18.52 -38.24 26.13
CA PRO A 142 18.80 -37.00 26.82
C PRO A 142 18.45 -37.06 28.32
N PRO A 143 19.03 -36.18 29.16
CA PRO A 143 18.74 -36.14 30.60
C PRO A 143 17.24 -35.99 30.86
N ALA A 144 16.71 -36.77 31.80
CA ALA A 144 15.27 -36.87 32.08
C ALA A 144 14.57 -35.52 32.36
N ASN A 145 15.31 -34.50 32.79
CA ASN A 145 14.79 -33.18 33.16
C ASN A 145 15.01 -32.10 32.10
N SER A 146 15.52 -32.44 30.92
CA SER A 146 15.68 -31.47 29.83
C SER A 146 14.53 -31.57 28.83
N GLU A 147 14.22 -30.44 28.18
CA GLU A 147 13.07 -30.27 27.28
C GLU A 147 13.56 -29.98 25.86
N ALA A 148 12.86 -30.51 24.85
CA ALA A 148 13.14 -30.14 23.46
C ALA A 148 12.70 -28.69 23.20
N VAL A 149 13.53 -27.93 22.49
CA VAL A 149 13.23 -26.54 22.14
C VAL A 149 12.71 -26.49 20.71
N VAL A 150 11.47 -26.02 20.55
CA VAL A 150 10.80 -25.88 19.26
C VAL A 150 10.26 -24.45 19.15
N PRO A 151 11.05 -23.51 18.62
CA PRO A 151 10.60 -22.15 18.36
C PRO A 151 9.43 -22.17 17.38
N ARG A 152 8.43 -21.34 17.62
CA ARG A 152 7.33 -21.10 16.68
C ARG A 152 7.65 -19.91 15.80
N GLY A 153 6.88 -19.73 14.72
CA GLY A 153 7.11 -18.66 13.75
C GLY A 153 8.26 -18.97 12.79
N LEU A 154 8.67 -20.25 12.68
CA LEU A 154 9.56 -20.71 11.62
C LEU A 154 8.75 -21.44 10.55
N TRP A 155 8.90 -21.02 9.30
CA TRP A 155 8.13 -21.53 8.18
C TRP A 155 8.99 -22.33 7.21
N ARG A 156 8.46 -23.47 6.76
CA ARG A 156 8.94 -24.19 5.59
C ARG A 156 7.99 -23.92 4.43
N VAL A 157 8.56 -23.50 3.31
CA VAL A 157 7.83 -23.13 2.09
C VAL A 157 8.01 -24.22 1.06
N LEU A 158 6.95 -24.95 0.76
CA LEU A 158 6.94 -25.99 -0.26
C LEU A 158 6.46 -25.39 -1.57
N VAL A 159 7.25 -25.49 -2.63
CA VAL A 159 6.96 -24.84 -3.92
C VAL A 159 6.80 -25.89 -5.01
N GLU A 160 5.62 -25.92 -5.63
CA GLU A 160 5.38 -26.66 -6.87
C GLU A 160 5.69 -25.76 -8.06
N LYS A 161 6.74 -26.12 -8.80
CA LYS A 161 7.13 -25.44 -10.04
C LYS A 161 6.21 -25.82 -11.19
N SER A 162 5.85 -24.83 -12.01
CA SER A 162 5.14 -25.02 -13.28
C SER A 162 6.06 -25.67 -14.32
N ASP A 163 5.54 -26.67 -15.03
CA ASP A 163 6.17 -27.31 -16.19
C ASP A 163 5.81 -26.62 -17.52
N LEU A 164 4.93 -25.62 -17.48
CA LEU A 164 4.50 -24.86 -18.65
C LEU A 164 5.52 -23.76 -19.03
N GLN A 165 6.36 -23.35 -18.09
CA GLN A 165 7.39 -22.34 -18.26
C GLN A 165 8.77 -22.97 -18.14
N ASP A 166 9.66 -22.65 -19.09
CA ASP A 166 11.04 -23.12 -19.10
C ASP A 166 11.92 -22.19 -18.26
N ILE A 167 11.67 -22.16 -16.94
CA ILE A 167 12.43 -21.36 -15.96
C ILE A 167 13.14 -22.32 -15.03
N ASP A 168 14.45 -22.19 -14.85
CA ASP A 168 15.22 -23.07 -13.96
C ASP A 168 14.70 -23.03 -12.51
N ALA A 169 14.73 -24.18 -11.82
CA ALA A 169 14.19 -24.28 -10.45
C ALA A 169 14.96 -23.40 -9.45
N SER A 170 16.27 -23.20 -9.64
CA SER A 170 17.08 -22.32 -8.78
C SER A 170 16.68 -20.85 -8.94
N VAL A 171 16.32 -20.44 -10.16
CA VAL A 171 15.83 -19.07 -10.46
C VAL A 171 14.47 -18.83 -9.80
N VAL A 172 13.55 -19.80 -9.90
CA VAL A 172 12.25 -19.72 -9.20
C VAL A 172 12.46 -19.67 -7.69
N ARG A 173 13.33 -20.52 -7.13
CA ARG A 173 13.64 -20.54 -5.69
C ARG A 173 14.17 -19.19 -5.20
N LEU A 174 15.09 -18.57 -5.94
CA LEU A 174 15.64 -17.26 -5.59
C LEU A 174 14.56 -16.16 -5.65
N ALA A 175 13.72 -16.16 -6.68
CA ALA A 175 12.64 -15.19 -6.81
C ALA A 175 11.59 -15.34 -5.69
N VAL A 176 11.27 -16.58 -5.31
CA VAL A 176 10.42 -16.89 -4.15
C VAL A 176 11.05 -16.36 -2.86
N ALA A 177 12.33 -16.61 -2.63
CA ALA A 177 13.03 -16.09 -1.46
C ALA A 177 12.97 -14.56 -1.40
N GLN A 178 13.29 -13.85 -2.49
CA GLN A 178 13.22 -12.39 -2.55
C GLN A 178 11.82 -11.86 -2.23
N ARG A 179 10.76 -12.47 -2.79
CA ARG A 179 9.37 -12.04 -2.51
C ARG A 179 8.97 -12.32 -1.06
N LEU A 180 9.40 -13.43 -0.48
CA LEU A 180 9.12 -13.78 0.91
C LEU A 180 9.83 -12.86 1.89
N TYR A 181 11.14 -12.61 1.72
CA TYR A 181 11.89 -11.76 2.65
C TYR A 181 11.45 -10.29 2.59
N ALA A 182 11.04 -9.80 1.43
CA ALA A 182 10.39 -8.49 1.29
C ALA A 182 9.00 -8.40 1.98
N ASN A 183 8.45 -9.53 2.44
CA ASN A 183 7.20 -9.62 3.19
C ASN A 183 7.37 -10.48 4.45
N ARG A 184 8.58 -10.58 5.01
CA ARG A 184 8.86 -11.40 6.19
C ARG A 184 8.04 -10.88 7.37
N PRO A 185 7.21 -11.71 8.03
CA PRO A 185 6.49 -11.26 9.21
C PRO A 185 7.45 -10.97 10.38
N LEU A 186 7.10 -9.97 11.18
CA LEU A 186 7.88 -9.53 12.33
C LEU A 186 7.94 -10.65 13.39
N CYS A 187 9.13 -10.93 13.91
CA CYS A 187 9.40 -12.04 14.85
C CYS A 187 9.15 -13.46 14.29
N GLU A 188 9.08 -13.62 12.97
CA GLU A 188 9.00 -14.91 12.28
C GLU A 188 10.14 -15.05 11.25
N ASP A 189 10.47 -16.24 10.78
CA ASP A 189 11.51 -16.44 9.75
C ASP A 189 11.26 -17.69 8.91
N PHE A 190 11.98 -17.82 7.80
CA PHE A 190 11.89 -18.98 6.91
C PHE A 190 13.02 -19.98 7.23
N ASP A 191 12.63 -21.18 7.68
CA ASP A 191 13.53 -22.32 7.87
C ASP A 191 14.06 -22.78 6.52
N ASP A 192 13.17 -23.17 5.61
CA ASP A 192 13.57 -23.65 4.29
C ASP A 192 12.56 -23.33 3.18
N ILE A 193 13.06 -23.29 1.94
CA ILE A 193 12.28 -23.12 0.70
C ILE A 193 12.58 -24.34 -0.18
N VAL A 194 11.67 -25.30 -0.16
CA VAL A 194 11.82 -26.61 -0.80
C VAL A 194 11.12 -26.59 -2.16
N MET A 195 11.89 -26.76 -3.22
CA MET A 195 11.34 -27.04 -4.55
C MET A 195 10.94 -28.51 -4.59
N LEU A 196 9.63 -28.79 -4.74
CA LEU A 196 9.14 -30.16 -4.75
C LEU A 196 9.50 -30.88 -6.05
N ASP A 197 9.94 -32.13 -5.91
CA ASP A 197 10.24 -32.96 -7.08
C ASP A 197 8.95 -33.39 -7.80
N PRO A 198 8.91 -33.36 -9.13
CA PRO A 198 7.71 -33.80 -9.84
C PRO A 198 7.47 -35.30 -9.67
N MET A 199 6.26 -35.66 -9.24
CA MET A 199 5.84 -37.04 -9.05
C MET A 199 4.80 -37.42 -10.12
N PRO A 200 5.22 -38.01 -11.25
CA PRO A 200 4.32 -38.34 -12.33
C PRO A 200 3.39 -39.51 -11.95
N VAL A 201 2.09 -39.31 -12.15
CA VAL A 201 1.01 -40.26 -11.88
C VAL A 201 0.33 -40.62 -13.20
N ALA A 202 0.23 -41.90 -13.50
CA ALA A 202 -0.48 -42.42 -14.66
C ALA A 202 -1.87 -42.95 -14.26
N VAL A 203 -2.87 -42.67 -15.09
CA VAL A 203 -4.22 -43.21 -14.95
C VAL A 203 -4.44 -44.26 -16.04
N ARG A 204 -4.81 -45.47 -15.63
CA ARG A 204 -5.23 -46.54 -16.54
C ARG A 204 -6.72 -46.78 -16.33
N ALA A 205 -7.54 -46.65 -17.35
CA ALA A 205 -8.99 -46.78 -17.21
C ALA A 205 -9.67 -47.23 -18.50
N SER A 206 -10.85 -47.83 -18.36
CA SER A 206 -11.80 -48.01 -19.47
C SER A 206 -13.07 -47.22 -19.18
N VAL A 207 -13.43 -46.32 -20.08
CA VAL A 207 -14.51 -45.34 -19.92
C VAL A 207 -15.53 -45.51 -21.04
N GLU A 208 -16.79 -45.69 -20.67
CA GLU A 208 -17.91 -45.75 -21.61
C GLU A 208 -18.45 -44.35 -21.88
N ILE A 209 -18.61 -43.99 -23.15
CA ILE A 209 -19.04 -42.67 -23.59
C ILE A 209 -20.35 -42.74 -24.40
N GLY A 210 -21.05 -41.62 -24.52
CA GLY A 210 -22.27 -41.51 -25.32
C GLY A 210 -22.07 -41.78 -26.81
N GLU A 211 -23.11 -42.30 -27.46
CA GLU A 211 -23.05 -42.71 -28.88
C GLU A 211 -22.67 -41.56 -29.83
N THR A 212 -23.17 -40.34 -29.56
CA THR A 212 -22.96 -39.15 -30.41
C THR A 212 -21.70 -38.36 -30.08
N GLU A 213 -20.99 -38.69 -29.00
CA GLU A 213 -19.90 -37.87 -28.48
C GLU A 213 -18.62 -38.02 -29.30
N ASN A 214 -17.83 -36.95 -29.40
CA ASN A 214 -16.50 -37.02 -30.02
C ASN A 214 -15.48 -37.56 -29.00
N GLY A 215 -14.87 -38.71 -29.30
CA GLY A 215 -13.91 -39.35 -28.38
C GLY A 215 -12.69 -38.48 -28.06
N ALA A 216 -12.22 -37.65 -28.99
CA ALA A 216 -11.08 -36.76 -28.74
C ALA A 216 -11.44 -35.65 -27.74
N ASP A 217 -12.64 -35.06 -27.86
CA ASP A 217 -13.11 -34.01 -26.97
C ASP A 217 -13.40 -34.54 -25.56
N VAL A 218 -13.99 -35.74 -25.46
CA VAL A 218 -14.21 -36.42 -24.17
C VAL A 218 -12.88 -36.78 -23.51
N LEU A 219 -11.92 -37.33 -24.25
CA LEU A 219 -10.59 -37.66 -23.69
C LEU A 219 -9.87 -36.40 -23.20
N LEU A 220 -9.95 -35.30 -23.95
CA LEU A 220 -9.39 -34.01 -23.54
C LEU A 220 -10.03 -33.52 -22.23
N GLY A 221 -11.36 -33.54 -22.13
CA GLY A 221 -12.08 -33.17 -20.91
C GLY A 221 -11.74 -34.05 -19.72
N ILE A 222 -11.52 -35.35 -19.94
CA ILE A 222 -11.03 -36.28 -18.91
C ILE A 222 -9.64 -35.85 -18.42
N PHE A 223 -8.69 -35.59 -19.33
CA PHE A 223 -7.35 -35.12 -18.95
C PHE A 223 -7.39 -33.79 -18.20
N GLU A 224 -8.21 -32.83 -18.63
CA GLU A 224 -8.42 -31.55 -17.92
C GLU A 224 -8.92 -31.77 -16.49
N ARG A 225 -9.97 -32.59 -16.32
CA ARG A 225 -10.62 -32.78 -15.03
C ARG A 225 -9.78 -33.59 -14.05
N VAL A 226 -9.08 -34.62 -14.54
CA VAL A 226 -8.18 -35.44 -13.73
C VAL A 226 -6.90 -34.69 -13.38
N SER A 227 -6.34 -33.92 -14.32
CA SER A 227 -5.16 -33.08 -14.04
C SER A 227 -5.48 -32.03 -12.96
N ALA A 228 -6.62 -31.34 -13.06
CA ALA A 228 -7.06 -30.37 -12.05
C ALA A 228 -7.35 -31.01 -10.67
N LEU A 229 -7.72 -32.29 -10.62
CA LEU A 229 -7.89 -33.02 -9.37
C LEU A 229 -6.54 -33.38 -8.72
N ILE A 230 -5.60 -33.88 -9.52
CA ILE A 230 -4.28 -34.35 -9.06
C ILE A 230 -3.39 -33.17 -8.66
N SER A 231 -3.36 -32.12 -9.48
CA SER A 231 -2.52 -30.93 -9.30
C SER A 231 -3.36 -29.67 -9.53
N PRO A 232 -4.14 -29.25 -8.51
CA PRO A 232 -4.99 -28.08 -8.59
C PRO A 232 -4.16 -26.80 -8.78
N SER A 233 -4.59 -25.93 -9.70
CA SER A 233 -4.00 -24.61 -9.91
C SER A 233 -4.81 -23.53 -9.19
N VAL A 234 -4.11 -22.56 -8.59
CA VAL A 234 -4.75 -21.37 -8.03
C VAL A 234 -4.93 -20.32 -9.14
N GLY A 235 -6.14 -19.81 -9.29
CA GLY A 235 -6.47 -18.81 -10.31
C GLY A 235 -6.21 -17.38 -9.84
N PHE A 236 -6.00 -16.48 -10.81
CA PHE A 236 -5.98 -15.03 -10.58
C PHE A 236 -7.14 -14.34 -11.33
N LEU A 237 -7.66 -13.28 -10.72
CA LEU A 237 -8.68 -12.40 -11.27
C LEU A 237 -8.09 -11.04 -11.59
N ARG A 238 -8.53 -10.45 -12.70
CA ARG A 238 -8.40 -9.01 -12.94
C ARG A 238 -9.41 -8.25 -12.06
N LEU A 239 -9.16 -6.96 -11.84
CA LEU A 239 -10.06 -6.12 -11.04
C LEU A 239 -11.51 -6.12 -11.56
N ASP A 240 -11.70 -5.99 -12.87
CA ASP A 240 -13.02 -6.01 -13.51
C ASP A 240 -13.76 -7.35 -13.32
N GLN A 241 -13.03 -8.46 -13.33
CA GLN A 241 -13.58 -9.79 -13.07
C GLN A 241 -13.99 -9.94 -11.61
N ALA A 242 -13.20 -9.44 -10.66
CA ALA A 242 -13.53 -9.48 -9.24
C ALA A 242 -14.77 -8.62 -8.95
N LEU A 243 -14.83 -7.40 -9.49
CA LEU A 243 -15.99 -6.52 -9.38
C LEU A 243 -17.23 -7.10 -10.08
N GLY A 244 -17.07 -7.71 -11.26
CA GLY A 244 -18.15 -8.36 -12.00
C GLY A 244 -18.75 -9.57 -11.28
N ARG A 245 -18.02 -10.17 -10.34
CA ARG A 245 -18.52 -11.20 -9.41
C ARG A 245 -19.20 -10.64 -8.16
N GLY A 246 -19.28 -9.32 -8.02
CA GLY A 246 -19.91 -8.63 -6.90
C GLY A 246 -19.03 -8.48 -5.66
N ALA A 247 -17.73 -8.73 -5.75
CA ALA A 247 -16.81 -8.53 -4.62
C ALA A 247 -16.67 -7.04 -4.30
N ARG A 248 -16.64 -6.70 -3.01
CA ARG A 248 -16.46 -5.31 -2.55
C ARG A 248 -14.98 -4.93 -2.60
N SER A 249 -14.68 -3.63 -2.69
CA SER A 249 -13.28 -3.16 -2.74
C SER A 249 -12.47 -3.60 -1.53
N ASP A 250 -13.03 -3.55 -0.32
CA ASP A 250 -12.37 -4.01 0.90
C ASP A 250 -12.05 -5.51 0.88
N GLU A 251 -12.85 -6.33 0.18
CA GLU A 251 -12.58 -7.77 0.01
C GLU A 251 -11.52 -8.06 -1.05
N ILE A 252 -11.51 -7.26 -2.13
CA ILE A 252 -10.58 -7.41 -3.25
C ILE A 252 -9.15 -7.07 -2.82
N PHE A 253 -8.99 -5.98 -2.07
CA PHE A 253 -7.68 -5.47 -1.65
C PHE A 253 -7.19 -6.04 -0.32
N GLU A 254 -7.86 -7.05 0.23
CA GLU A 254 -7.43 -7.73 1.45
C GLU A 254 -6.15 -8.54 1.20
N GLY A 255 -5.13 -8.32 2.04
CA GLY A 255 -3.85 -9.01 1.95
C GLY A 255 -2.80 -8.27 1.11
N PRO A 256 -1.72 -8.98 0.71
CA PRO A 256 -0.55 -8.39 0.08
C PRO A 256 -0.81 -7.91 -1.34
N PRO A 257 -0.17 -6.80 -1.77
CA PRO A 257 -0.25 -6.36 -3.15
C PRO A 257 0.47 -7.36 -4.08
N LEU A 258 -0.27 -7.87 -5.06
CA LEU A 258 0.19 -8.88 -6.02
C LEU A 258 0.29 -8.30 -7.43
N LEU A 259 1.25 -8.75 -8.23
CA LEU A 259 1.51 -8.26 -9.58
C LEU A 259 0.63 -8.93 -10.65
N ARG A 260 0.13 -10.14 -10.39
CA ARG A 260 -0.66 -10.95 -11.35
C ARG A 260 -2.17 -10.85 -11.17
N GLY A 261 -2.63 -9.92 -10.34
CA GLY A 261 -4.04 -9.72 -10.02
C GLY A 261 -4.41 -10.28 -8.66
N PHE A 262 -5.67 -10.62 -8.45
CA PHE A 262 -6.20 -11.07 -7.17
C PHE A 262 -6.33 -12.58 -7.15
N VAL A 263 -5.76 -13.24 -6.14
CA VAL A 263 -5.92 -14.69 -5.98
C VAL A 263 -7.39 -15.02 -5.79
N ASP A 264 -7.92 -15.95 -6.58
CA ASP A 264 -9.32 -16.35 -6.51
C ASP A 264 -9.59 -17.13 -5.22
N ALA A 265 -10.23 -16.48 -4.24
CA ALA A 265 -10.58 -17.03 -2.94
C ALA A 265 -11.44 -18.30 -3.01
N THR A 266 -12.12 -18.55 -4.14
CA THR A 266 -12.89 -19.79 -4.34
C THR A 266 -12.02 -20.99 -4.69
N THR A 267 -10.83 -20.75 -5.25
CA THR A 267 -9.91 -21.81 -5.69
C THR A 267 -8.81 -22.12 -4.68
N LEU A 268 -8.39 -21.13 -3.89
CA LEU A 268 -7.28 -21.25 -2.95
C LEU A 268 -7.49 -22.37 -1.90
N PRO A 269 -8.64 -22.50 -1.21
CA PRO A 269 -8.85 -23.56 -0.21
C PRO A 269 -8.89 -24.97 -0.80
N GLY A 270 -9.23 -25.09 -2.09
CA GLY A 270 -9.29 -26.38 -2.79
C GLY A 270 -7.93 -26.85 -3.30
N ALA A 271 -6.91 -26.00 -3.27
CA ALA A 271 -5.57 -26.25 -3.80
C ALA A 271 -4.61 -26.83 -2.75
N GLU A 272 -5.12 -27.60 -1.79
CA GLU A 272 -4.32 -28.25 -0.75
C GLU A 272 -3.48 -29.40 -1.30
N ARG A 273 -2.33 -29.63 -0.65
CA ARG A 273 -1.43 -30.73 -1.01
C ARG A 273 -2.08 -32.05 -0.63
N ARG A 274 -2.22 -32.95 -1.60
CA ARG A 274 -2.75 -34.29 -1.35
C ARG A 274 -1.62 -35.24 -0.91
N VAL A 275 -1.86 -35.98 0.16
CA VAL A 275 -0.98 -37.08 0.63
C VAL A 275 -1.36 -38.43 0.04
N ALA A 276 -2.55 -38.54 -0.57
CA ALA A 276 -3.01 -39.71 -1.28
C ALA A 276 -4.03 -39.34 -2.38
N LEU A 277 -4.08 -40.16 -3.43
CA LEU A 277 -5.09 -40.07 -4.49
C LEU A 277 -6.00 -41.30 -4.41
N HIS A 278 -7.30 -41.08 -4.16
CA HIS A 278 -8.29 -42.16 -4.15
C HIS A 278 -8.88 -42.36 -5.54
N THR A 279 -9.03 -43.62 -5.97
CA THR A 279 -9.64 -43.94 -7.27
C THR A 279 -11.08 -43.44 -7.36
N SER A 280 -11.82 -43.41 -6.25
CA SER A 280 -13.19 -42.86 -6.19
C SER A 280 -13.26 -41.39 -6.59
N ASP A 281 -12.30 -40.57 -6.16
CA ASP A 281 -12.23 -39.15 -6.53
C ASP A 281 -11.93 -38.97 -8.02
N VAL A 282 -11.03 -39.79 -8.56
CA VAL A 282 -10.70 -39.78 -9.99
C VAL A 282 -11.88 -40.27 -10.83
N ILE A 283 -12.62 -41.30 -10.38
CA ILE A 283 -13.87 -41.74 -11.01
C ILE A 283 -14.86 -40.58 -11.03
N ARG A 284 -15.06 -39.89 -9.90
CA ARG A 284 -15.99 -38.75 -9.82
C ARG A 284 -15.57 -37.62 -10.76
N ALA A 285 -14.27 -37.33 -10.87
CA ALA A 285 -13.74 -36.37 -11.83
C ALA A 285 -14.07 -36.79 -13.27
N ILE A 286 -13.77 -38.03 -13.66
CA ILE A 286 -14.05 -38.57 -15.00
C ILE A 286 -15.56 -38.54 -15.30
N MET A 287 -16.39 -39.00 -14.38
CA MET A 287 -17.86 -39.02 -14.52
C MET A 287 -18.48 -37.62 -14.63
N SER A 288 -17.78 -36.57 -14.21
CA SER A 288 -18.25 -35.19 -14.35
C SER A 288 -18.02 -34.58 -15.74
N VAL A 289 -17.29 -35.28 -16.62
CA VAL A 289 -17.04 -34.84 -17.99
C VAL A 289 -18.29 -35.11 -18.84
N PRO A 290 -18.85 -34.09 -19.52
CA PRO A 290 -19.98 -34.28 -20.43
C PRO A 290 -19.67 -35.38 -21.47
N GLY A 291 -20.62 -36.28 -21.68
CA GLY A 291 -20.47 -37.40 -22.61
C GLY A 291 -19.95 -38.71 -22.00
N VAL A 292 -19.47 -38.71 -20.75
CA VAL A 292 -19.11 -39.95 -20.02
C VAL A 292 -20.37 -40.61 -19.43
N ARG A 293 -20.57 -41.90 -19.72
CA ARG A 293 -21.70 -42.71 -19.19
C ARG A 293 -21.29 -43.56 -18.00
N ALA A 294 -20.10 -44.18 -18.03
CA ALA A 294 -19.61 -45.03 -16.94
C ALA A 294 -18.08 -45.17 -16.96
N VAL A 295 -17.48 -45.43 -15.80
CA VAL A 295 -16.09 -45.91 -15.68
C VAL A 295 -16.14 -47.42 -15.38
N ARG A 296 -15.68 -48.25 -16.32
CA ARG A 296 -15.77 -49.72 -16.21
C ARG A 296 -14.72 -50.29 -15.25
N TRP A 297 -13.51 -49.73 -15.29
CA TRP A 297 -12.43 -50.01 -14.36
C TRP A 297 -11.42 -48.84 -14.37
N ILE A 298 -10.67 -48.68 -13.27
CA ILE A 298 -9.62 -47.69 -13.14
C ILE A 298 -8.50 -48.22 -12.22
N LEU A 299 -7.26 -47.84 -12.53
CA LEU A 299 -6.07 -48.08 -11.74
C LEU A 299 -5.21 -46.82 -11.75
N LEU A 300 -4.63 -46.46 -10.59
CA LEU A 300 -3.64 -45.39 -10.48
C LEU A 300 -2.25 -45.99 -10.38
N ALA A 301 -1.26 -45.42 -11.02
CA ALA A 301 0.12 -45.88 -10.91
C ALA A 301 1.08 -44.69 -10.82
N ARG A 302 2.22 -44.86 -10.15
CA ARG A 302 3.38 -43.98 -10.41
C ARG A 302 3.86 -44.23 -11.83
N ALA A 303 4.18 -43.19 -12.59
CA ALA A 303 4.65 -43.37 -13.96
C ALA A 303 5.92 -44.22 -13.99
N GLY A 304 6.00 -45.15 -14.93
CA GLY A 304 7.06 -46.17 -14.99
C GLY A 304 6.85 -47.40 -14.11
N SER A 305 5.88 -47.39 -13.18
CA SER A 305 5.51 -48.60 -12.41
C SER A 305 4.63 -49.54 -13.23
N ALA A 306 5.00 -50.83 -13.25
CA ALA A 306 4.14 -51.87 -13.81
C ALA A 306 2.89 -52.12 -12.92
N SER A 307 3.06 -52.03 -11.60
CA SER A 307 1.99 -52.22 -10.60
C SER A 307 1.11 -50.97 -10.49
N GLY A 308 -0.20 -51.16 -10.62
CA GLY A 308 -1.22 -50.14 -10.39
C GLY A 308 -1.98 -50.42 -9.10
N GLU A 309 -2.33 -49.35 -8.39
CA GLU A 309 -3.10 -49.37 -7.15
C GLU A 309 -4.61 -49.21 -7.45
N PRO A 310 -5.46 -50.15 -7.01
CA PRO A 310 -6.89 -50.14 -7.32
C PRO A 310 -7.73 -49.21 -6.44
N TRP A 311 -7.25 -48.84 -5.26
CA TRP A 311 -8.04 -48.10 -4.25
C TRP A 311 -7.46 -46.73 -3.93
N SER A 312 -6.16 -46.67 -3.68
CA SER A 312 -5.49 -45.43 -3.32
C SER A 312 -4.01 -45.48 -3.68
N LEU A 313 -3.51 -44.40 -4.26
CA LEU A 313 -2.08 -44.19 -4.47
C LEU A 313 -1.57 -43.23 -3.40
N THR A 314 -0.71 -43.70 -2.51
CA THR A 314 -0.02 -42.85 -1.52
C THR A 314 1.01 -41.97 -2.23
N LEU A 315 1.05 -40.68 -1.88
CA LEU A 315 2.01 -39.72 -2.37
C LEU A 315 3.02 -39.44 -1.26
N ASP A 316 4.31 -39.48 -1.58
CA ASP A 316 5.34 -39.08 -0.61
C ASP A 316 5.31 -37.57 -0.35
N GLU A 317 5.84 -37.17 0.82
CA GLU A 317 5.84 -35.78 1.26
C GLU A 317 6.92 -34.92 0.58
N THR A 318 7.74 -35.51 -0.30
CA THR A 318 8.86 -34.83 -0.97
C THR A 318 8.53 -34.36 -2.39
N GLY A 319 7.48 -34.91 -3.00
CA GLY A 319 7.10 -34.60 -4.38
C GLY A 319 5.76 -33.87 -4.55
N ALA A 320 5.56 -33.37 -5.76
CA ALA A 320 4.30 -32.79 -6.23
C ALA A 320 3.68 -33.69 -7.31
N ALA A 321 2.52 -34.28 -7.01
CA ALA A 321 1.82 -35.18 -7.93
C ALA A 321 1.37 -34.45 -9.19
N ARG A 322 1.60 -35.04 -10.36
CA ARG A 322 1.12 -34.51 -11.65
C ARG A 322 0.66 -35.62 -12.57
N LEU A 323 -0.36 -35.37 -13.37
CA LEU A 323 -0.82 -36.34 -14.37
C LEU A 323 0.22 -36.48 -15.48
N ASP A 324 0.70 -37.70 -15.69
CA ASP A 324 1.52 -38.06 -16.83
C ASP A 324 0.62 -38.56 -17.97
N LEU A 325 0.39 -37.69 -18.95
CA LEU A 325 -0.52 -37.95 -20.06
C LEU A 325 0.02 -39.02 -21.01
N THR A 326 1.34 -39.14 -21.17
CA THR A 326 1.95 -40.12 -22.09
C THR A 326 2.02 -41.51 -21.46
N ALA A 327 2.19 -41.58 -20.14
CA ALA A 327 2.11 -42.83 -19.39
C ALA A 327 0.68 -43.29 -19.08
N SER A 328 -0.31 -42.39 -19.17
CA SER A 328 -1.74 -42.71 -18.96
C SER A 328 -2.35 -43.48 -20.13
N GLN A 329 -3.22 -44.44 -19.83
CA GLN A 329 -3.90 -45.30 -20.79
C GLN A 329 -5.40 -45.30 -20.51
N ILE A 330 -6.13 -44.40 -21.17
CA ILE A 330 -7.58 -44.27 -21.02
C ILE A 330 -8.25 -44.74 -22.30
N GLU A 331 -8.85 -45.93 -22.25
CA GLU A 331 -9.58 -46.52 -23.37
C GLU A 331 -11.03 -46.05 -23.36
N LEU A 332 -11.48 -45.45 -24.46
CA LEU A 332 -12.87 -45.04 -24.64
C LEU A 332 -13.66 -46.13 -25.36
N VAL A 333 -14.88 -46.39 -24.92
CA VAL A 333 -15.74 -47.46 -25.44
C VAL A 333 -17.13 -46.92 -25.79
N LYS A 334 -17.66 -47.30 -26.95
CA LYS A 334 -19.06 -47.09 -27.37
C LYS A 334 -19.68 -48.44 -27.72
N ASP A 335 -20.81 -48.80 -27.12
CA ASP A 335 -21.50 -50.08 -27.37
C ASP A 335 -20.55 -51.31 -27.36
N ARG A 336 -19.64 -51.35 -26.38
CA ARG A 336 -18.59 -52.37 -26.21
C ARG A 336 -17.49 -52.38 -27.30
N GLN A 337 -17.48 -51.44 -28.24
CA GLN A 337 -16.41 -51.26 -29.21
C GLN A 337 -15.45 -50.14 -28.80
N PRO A 338 -14.13 -50.35 -28.91
CA PRO A 338 -13.15 -49.31 -28.60
C PRO A 338 -13.22 -48.17 -29.63
N VAL A 339 -13.12 -46.94 -29.15
CA VAL A 339 -13.05 -45.74 -29.97
C VAL A 339 -11.60 -45.42 -30.26
N ILE A 340 -11.25 -45.30 -31.55
CA ILE A 340 -9.91 -44.91 -31.98
C ILE A 340 -9.78 -43.39 -31.85
N VAL A 341 -8.84 -42.93 -31.04
CA VAL A 341 -8.52 -41.51 -30.83
C VAL A 341 -7.02 -41.31 -31.06
N ASP A 342 -6.65 -40.23 -31.74
CA ASP A 342 -5.27 -39.79 -31.82
C ASP A 342 -4.87 -39.12 -30.49
N THR A 343 -4.40 -39.94 -29.55
CA THR A 343 -3.99 -39.48 -28.21
C THR A 343 -2.87 -38.44 -28.29
N GLY A 344 -1.94 -38.56 -29.25
CA GLY A 344 -0.86 -37.60 -29.43
C GLY A 344 -1.37 -36.20 -29.73
N ARG A 345 -2.37 -36.10 -30.63
CA ARG A 345 -3.04 -34.83 -30.93
C ARG A 345 -3.82 -34.27 -29.74
N VAL A 346 -4.49 -35.13 -28.95
CA VAL A 346 -5.22 -34.72 -27.74
C VAL A 346 -4.26 -34.17 -26.67
N ILE A 347 -3.12 -34.82 -26.45
CA ILE A 347 -2.06 -34.33 -25.54
C ILE A 347 -1.54 -32.97 -26.00
N GLY A 348 -1.33 -32.79 -27.30
CA GLY A 348 -0.95 -31.49 -27.87
C GLY A 348 -1.98 -30.39 -27.57
N ALA A 349 -3.28 -30.69 -27.80
CA ALA A 349 -4.37 -29.76 -27.52
C ALA A 349 -4.48 -29.39 -26.03
N PHE A 350 -4.30 -30.39 -25.15
CA PHE A 350 -4.23 -30.17 -23.69
C PHE A 350 -3.11 -29.20 -23.34
N GLY A 351 -1.90 -29.43 -23.85
CA GLY A 351 -0.74 -28.57 -23.59
C GLY A 351 -0.96 -27.12 -24.03
N THR A 352 -1.56 -26.91 -25.21
CA THR A 352 -1.90 -25.55 -25.69
C THR A 352 -2.91 -24.87 -24.76
N ARG A 353 -4.01 -25.56 -24.40
CA ARG A 353 -5.07 -24.97 -23.58
C ARG A 353 -4.62 -24.71 -22.14
N ALA A 354 -3.85 -25.62 -21.55
CA ALA A 354 -3.27 -25.46 -20.22
C ALA A 354 -2.35 -24.23 -20.15
N ARG A 355 -1.51 -24.02 -21.18
CA ARG A 355 -0.67 -22.80 -21.28
C ARG A 355 -1.51 -21.53 -21.33
N THR A 356 -2.57 -21.49 -22.13
CA THR A 356 -3.44 -20.30 -22.20
C THR A 356 -4.15 -20.01 -20.88
N ALA A 357 -4.54 -21.05 -20.13
CA ALA A 357 -5.35 -20.89 -18.91
C ALA A 357 -4.55 -20.60 -17.63
N GLN A 358 -3.24 -20.93 -17.57
CA GLN A 358 -2.49 -20.95 -16.30
C GLN A 358 -1.28 -20.00 -16.25
N LEU A 359 -0.91 -19.33 -17.34
CA LEU A 359 0.29 -18.49 -17.41
C LEU A 359 0.13 -17.05 -16.86
N PHE A 360 -0.97 -16.77 -16.12
CA PHE A 360 -1.37 -15.46 -15.58
C PHE A 360 -0.26 -14.38 -15.63
N PRO A 361 -0.30 -13.46 -16.62
CA PRO A 361 0.75 -12.46 -16.76
C PRO A 361 0.66 -11.40 -15.66
N SER A 362 1.75 -10.67 -15.44
CA SER A 362 1.70 -9.44 -14.64
C SER A 362 0.75 -8.44 -15.28
N LEU A 363 -0.08 -7.80 -14.47
CA LEU A 363 -1.09 -6.87 -14.91
C LEU A 363 -0.65 -5.42 -14.71
N GLY A 364 -1.10 -4.54 -15.60
CA GLY A 364 -0.94 -3.09 -15.47
C GLY A 364 -1.67 -2.54 -14.24
N ALA A 365 -1.34 -1.32 -13.83
CA ALA A 365 -1.94 -0.71 -12.63
C ALA A 365 -3.47 -0.59 -12.72
N ALA A 366 -4.01 -0.19 -13.86
CA ALA A 366 -5.47 -0.07 -14.08
C ALA A 366 -6.24 -1.40 -13.95
N ASP A 367 -5.56 -2.54 -14.13
CA ASP A 367 -6.16 -3.87 -14.02
C ASP A 367 -6.10 -4.42 -12.58
N ARG A 368 -5.42 -3.70 -11.68
CA ARG A 368 -5.16 -4.08 -10.28
C ARG A 368 -5.50 -3.00 -9.28
N ASP A 369 -6.02 -1.85 -9.71
CA ASP A 369 -6.31 -0.73 -8.83
C ASP A 369 -7.45 0.14 -9.36
N LEU A 370 -8.15 0.81 -8.45
CA LEU A 370 -9.17 1.81 -8.75
C LEU A 370 -8.52 3.19 -8.73
N ILE A 371 -7.97 3.58 -9.87
CA ILE A 371 -7.30 4.87 -10.04
C ILE A 371 -8.36 5.93 -10.43
N PRO A 372 -8.58 6.98 -9.61
CA PRO A 372 -9.49 8.06 -9.97
C PRO A 372 -9.05 8.77 -11.26
N SER A 373 -10.01 9.25 -12.04
CA SER A 373 -9.70 10.08 -13.20
C SER A 373 -9.09 11.42 -12.75
N ALA A 374 -8.06 11.87 -13.47
CA ALA A 374 -7.48 13.18 -13.22
C ALA A 374 -8.50 14.29 -13.50
N GLY A 375 -8.52 15.30 -12.65
CA GLY A 375 -9.30 16.52 -12.89
C GLY A 375 -8.66 17.41 -13.96
N GLN A 376 -9.43 18.40 -14.41
CA GLN A 376 -8.98 19.42 -15.34
C GLN A 376 -8.68 20.71 -14.58
N LYS A 377 -7.48 21.29 -14.77
CA LYS A 377 -7.16 22.62 -14.27
C LYS A 377 -8.06 23.66 -14.93
N ARG A 378 -8.68 24.52 -14.12
CA ARG A 378 -9.67 25.53 -14.54
C ARG A 378 -9.21 26.97 -14.33
N ASP A 379 -8.04 27.18 -13.74
CA ASP A 379 -7.49 28.51 -13.45
C ASP A 379 -8.42 29.33 -12.55
N VAL A 380 -8.91 28.67 -11.49
CA VAL A 380 -9.93 29.27 -10.61
C VAL A 380 -9.45 30.51 -9.87
N ALA A 381 -8.13 30.72 -9.77
CA ALA A 381 -7.54 31.89 -9.11
C ALA A 381 -7.61 33.18 -9.94
N HIS A 382 -7.83 33.09 -11.26
CA HIS A 382 -7.80 34.27 -12.11
C HIS A 382 -8.90 35.28 -11.76
N TYR A 383 -8.52 36.48 -11.32
CA TYR A 383 -9.45 37.52 -10.91
C TYR A 383 -9.50 38.69 -11.90
N LEU A 384 -10.70 39.17 -12.21
CA LEU A 384 -10.94 40.38 -12.99
C LEU A 384 -11.41 41.51 -12.06
N PRO A 385 -10.77 42.69 -12.10
CA PRO A 385 -11.17 43.83 -11.27
C PRO A 385 -12.60 44.29 -11.57
N LEU A 386 -13.29 44.80 -10.55
CA LEU A 386 -14.68 45.30 -10.65
C LEU A 386 -14.84 46.40 -11.71
N GLU A 387 -13.80 47.20 -11.98
CA GLU A 387 -13.81 48.21 -13.04
C GLU A 387 -14.11 47.65 -14.45
N THR A 388 -13.91 46.34 -14.65
CA THR A 388 -14.17 45.64 -15.91
C THR A 388 -15.67 45.51 -16.20
N ASP A 389 -16.47 45.33 -15.16
CA ASP A 389 -17.92 45.11 -15.27
C ASP A 389 -18.71 46.42 -15.15
N LEU A 390 -18.05 47.54 -14.82
CA LEU A 390 -18.69 48.85 -14.71
C LEU A 390 -18.95 49.48 -16.08
N PRO A 391 -20.05 50.24 -16.24
CA PRO A 391 -20.32 50.98 -17.46
C PRO A 391 -19.17 51.93 -17.84
N ARG A 392 -18.87 52.05 -19.14
CA ARG A 392 -17.78 52.92 -19.66
C ARG A 392 -17.87 54.38 -19.20
N LEU A 393 -19.08 54.87 -18.87
CA LEU A 393 -19.31 56.22 -18.35
C LEU A 393 -18.52 56.51 -17.06
N TYR A 394 -18.28 55.50 -16.23
CA TYR A 394 -17.49 55.64 -15.00
C TYR A 394 -16.03 56.04 -15.28
N GLY A 395 -15.51 55.77 -16.48
CA GLY A 395 -14.16 56.16 -16.89
C GLY A 395 -13.04 55.31 -16.28
N VAL A 396 -13.38 54.22 -15.57
CA VAL A 396 -12.41 53.40 -14.84
C VAL A 396 -11.89 52.19 -15.63
N GLY A 397 -12.72 51.53 -16.44
CA GLY A 397 -12.30 50.35 -17.21
C GLY A 397 -11.33 50.66 -18.37
N ALA A 398 -10.64 49.63 -18.90
CA ALA A 398 -9.67 49.74 -19.99
C ALA A 398 -10.22 50.50 -21.21
N GLY A 399 -9.51 51.54 -21.66
CA GLY A 399 -9.93 52.40 -22.77
C GLY A 399 -11.28 53.13 -22.56
N ALA A 400 -11.72 53.32 -21.31
CA ALA A 400 -12.97 54.02 -21.00
C ALA A 400 -12.86 55.55 -21.16
N LEU A 401 -11.69 56.13 -20.88
CA LEU A 401 -11.41 57.55 -21.11
C LEU A 401 -10.63 57.75 -22.42
N PRO A 402 -10.94 58.79 -23.23
CA PRO A 402 -10.13 59.15 -24.38
C PRO A 402 -8.82 59.82 -23.94
N ASP A 403 -7.76 59.71 -24.75
CA ASP A 403 -6.45 60.36 -24.49
C ASP A 403 -6.57 61.90 -24.36
N SER A 404 -7.62 62.48 -24.94
CA SER A 404 -7.95 63.90 -24.86
C SER A 404 -8.70 64.32 -23.59
N ALA A 405 -8.98 63.39 -22.66
CA ALA A 405 -9.59 63.71 -21.37
C ALA A 405 -8.68 64.67 -20.57
N ASP A 406 -9.29 65.62 -19.86
CA ASP A 406 -8.54 66.54 -19.01
C ASP A 406 -7.99 65.85 -17.74
N GLU A 407 -7.00 66.48 -17.11
CA GLU A 407 -6.34 65.94 -15.92
C GLU A 407 -7.29 65.82 -14.72
N ALA A 408 -8.32 66.67 -14.66
CA ALA A 408 -9.34 66.60 -13.61
C ALA A 408 -10.16 65.31 -13.74
N ARG A 409 -10.62 64.97 -14.96
CA ARG A 409 -11.39 63.76 -15.21
C ARG A 409 -10.57 62.49 -15.00
N LYS A 410 -9.29 62.52 -15.37
CA LYS A 410 -8.35 61.41 -15.06
C LYS A 410 -8.18 61.25 -13.55
N ALA A 411 -8.05 62.34 -12.79
CA ALA A 411 -7.93 62.29 -11.33
C ALA A 411 -9.20 61.75 -10.66
N GLU A 412 -10.41 62.13 -11.11
CA GLU A 412 -11.67 61.57 -10.61
C GLU A 412 -11.79 60.06 -10.86
N ALA A 413 -11.43 59.61 -12.07
CA ALA A 413 -11.41 58.19 -12.38
C ALA A 413 -10.41 57.44 -11.50
N ASN A 414 -9.21 57.97 -11.30
CA ASN A 414 -8.22 57.39 -10.40
C ASN A 414 -8.67 57.38 -8.93
N GLN A 415 -9.45 58.38 -8.48
CA GLN A 415 -10.04 58.37 -7.14
C GLN A 415 -11.04 57.21 -6.98
N LEU A 416 -11.90 56.99 -7.97
CA LEU A 416 -12.83 55.85 -7.95
C LEU A 416 -12.08 54.52 -8.02
N ARG A 417 -11.04 54.41 -8.86
CA ARG A 417 -10.17 53.23 -8.90
C ARG A 417 -9.56 52.96 -7.52
N GLY A 418 -9.03 53.98 -6.85
CA GLY A 418 -8.53 53.88 -5.47
C GLY A 418 -9.56 53.38 -4.46
N TYR A 419 -10.82 53.78 -4.59
CA TYR A 419 -11.91 53.24 -3.78
C TYR A 419 -12.17 51.75 -4.08
N LEU A 420 -12.21 51.36 -5.36
CA LEU A 420 -12.47 49.99 -5.79
C LEU A 420 -11.32 49.04 -5.42
N THR A 421 -10.07 49.48 -5.46
CA THR A 421 -8.88 48.65 -5.19
C THR A 421 -8.95 47.93 -3.85
N VAL A 422 -9.53 48.53 -2.81
CA VAL A 422 -9.69 47.88 -1.50
C VAL A 422 -10.62 46.67 -1.59
N LEU A 423 -11.71 46.79 -2.36
CA LEU A 423 -12.69 45.72 -2.58
C LEU A 423 -12.11 44.66 -3.53
N ASP A 424 -11.49 45.12 -4.61
CA ASP A 424 -10.81 44.25 -5.58
C ASP A 424 -9.73 43.40 -4.90
N GLN A 425 -8.96 43.97 -3.98
CA GLN A 425 -7.89 43.24 -3.29
C GLN A 425 -8.43 42.15 -2.36
N LEU A 426 -9.56 42.40 -1.68
CA LEU A 426 -10.23 41.38 -0.89
C LEU A 426 -10.73 40.23 -1.76
N LEU A 427 -11.39 40.55 -2.88
CA LEU A 427 -11.88 39.55 -3.83
C LEU A 427 -10.70 38.78 -4.45
N ALA A 428 -9.68 39.48 -4.94
CA ALA A 428 -8.48 38.87 -5.50
C ALA A 428 -7.86 37.85 -4.53
N ASN A 429 -7.78 38.16 -3.23
CA ASN A 429 -7.30 37.23 -2.22
C ASN A 429 -8.21 36.01 -2.05
N GLU A 430 -9.54 36.15 -2.10
CA GLU A 430 -10.47 35.02 -2.04
C GLU A 430 -10.34 34.10 -3.27
N PHE A 431 -10.18 34.65 -4.48
CA PHE A 431 -9.88 33.86 -5.68
C PHE A 431 -8.52 33.17 -5.56
N ALA A 432 -7.49 33.87 -5.06
CA ALA A 432 -6.18 33.27 -4.79
C ALA A 432 -6.29 32.12 -3.77
N GLN A 433 -7.07 32.30 -2.72
CA GLN A 433 -7.33 31.29 -1.70
C GLN A 433 -8.01 30.06 -2.30
N LEU A 434 -8.99 30.25 -3.19
CA LEU A 434 -9.66 29.15 -3.89
C LEU A 434 -8.67 28.33 -4.72
N GLY A 435 -7.78 28.98 -5.48
CA GLY A 435 -6.71 28.30 -6.21
C GLY A 435 -5.69 27.62 -5.28
N TYR A 436 -5.49 28.16 -4.08
CA TYR A 436 -4.57 27.62 -3.08
C TYR A 436 -5.13 26.42 -2.30
N VAL A 437 -6.43 26.13 -2.34
CA VAL A 437 -7.04 25.00 -1.60
C VAL A 437 -6.33 23.68 -1.88
N ALA A 438 -5.95 23.43 -3.13
CA ALA A 438 -5.22 22.22 -3.51
C ALA A 438 -3.85 22.12 -2.82
N SER A 439 -3.08 23.20 -2.84
CA SER A 439 -1.79 23.28 -2.13
C SER A 439 -1.94 23.23 -0.61
N LEU A 440 -3.02 23.81 -0.08
CA LEU A 440 -3.35 23.73 1.34
C LEU A 440 -3.51 22.26 1.74
N LEU A 441 -4.28 21.47 1.00
CA LEU A 441 -4.50 20.04 1.25
C LEU A 441 -3.30 19.15 0.87
N SER A 442 -2.26 19.71 0.26
CA SER A 442 -1.04 18.99 -0.09
C SER A 442 -0.19 18.65 1.13
N ILE A 443 0.33 17.42 1.13
CA ILE A 443 1.34 16.92 2.05
C ILE A 443 2.70 17.59 1.78
N ASP A 444 2.98 17.92 0.52
CA ASP A 444 4.28 18.43 0.08
C ASP A 444 4.43 19.94 0.26
N GLU A 445 3.34 20.66 0.47
CA GLU A 445 3.39 22.10 0.72
C GLU A 445 4.16 22.38 2.02
N THR A 446 5.36 22.97 1.88
CA THR A 446 6.29 23.23 2.98
C THR A 446 6.03 24.56 3.66
N SER A 447 5.39 25.50 2.97
CA SER A 447 5.02 26.81 3.50
C SER A 447 4.22 26.67 4.80
N PRO A 448 4.52 27.48 5.82
CA PRO A 448 3.70 27.60 7.00
C PRO A 448 2.42 28.41 6.75
N ARG A 449 2.37 29.19 5.65
CA ARG A 449 1.21 30.00 5.28
C ARG A 449 0.00 29.11 4.96
N SER A 450 -1.17 29.62 5.31
CA SER A 450 -2.49 29.04 5.10
C SER A 450 -3.44 29.97 4.34
N TYR A 451 -3.08 31.25 4.23
CA TYR A 451 -3.76 32.23 3.39
C TYR A 451 -2.91 32.57 2.16
N ALA A 452 -3.56 32.59 1.01
CA ALA A 452 -2.99 33.06 -0.25
C ALA A 452 -3.47 34.47 -0.57
N ALA A 453 -2.65 35.18 -1.32
CA ALA A 453 -2.93 36.51 -1.81
C ALA A 453 -2.38 36.64 -3.22
N GLN A 454 -3.03 37.49 -4.03
CA GLN A 454 -2.52 37.90 -5.33
C GLN A 454 -2.77 39.39 -5.49
N LEU A 455 -1.87 40.07 -6.20
CA LEU A 455 -2.12 41.47 -6.57
C LEU A 455 -3.32 41.51 -7.53
N VAL A 456 -4.16 42.53 -7.37
CA VAL A 456 -5.16 42.86 -8.37
C VAL A 456 -4.44 43.11 -9.69
N GLY A 457 -4.94 42.55 -10.80
CA GLY A 457 -4.28 42.68 -12.10
C GLY A 457 -4.11 44.15 -12.50
N ASP A 458 -2.88 44.54 -12.82
CA ASP A 458 -2.57 45.89 -13.29
C ASP A 458 -2.55 45.94 -14.82
N ASP A 459 -3.28 46.90 -15.38
CA ASP A 459 -3.13 47.30 -16.78
C ASP A 459 -1.80 48.06 -16.93
N PRO A 460 -0.80 47.51 -17.66
CA PRO A 460 0.53 48.11 -17.76
C PRO A 460 0.52 49.49 -18.45
N ASP A 461 -0.57 49.85 -19.12
CA ASP A 461 -0.73 51.13 -19.82
C ASP A 461 -1.32 52.24 -18.92
N ARG A 462 -1.47 52.01 -17.61
CA ARG A 462 -2.09 52.97 -16.67
C ARG A 462 -1.23 53.31 -15.46
N ASP A 463 -1.49 54.48 -14.88
CA ASP A 463 -0.89 54.86 -13.61
C ASP A 463 -1.30 53.86 -12.51
N PRO A 464 -0.32 53.31 -11.77
CA PRO A 464 -0.58 52.37 -10.70
C PRO A 464 -1.24 53.11 -9.53
N ILE A 465 -2.30 52.52 -8.99
CA ILE A 465 -3.01 53.03 -7.80
C ILE A 465 -2.27 52.63 -6.52
N ILE A 466 -1.58 51.49 -6.56
CA ILE A 466 -0.72 50.97 -5.51
C ILE A 466 0.71 51.49 -5.73
N ASP A 467 1.45 51.75 -4.64
CA ASP A 467 2.83 52.20 -4.70
C ASP A 467 3.70 51.24 -5.54
N ALA A 468 4.55 51.79 -6.43
CA ALA A 468 5.47 51.01 -7.25
C ALA A 468 6.48 50.18 -6.44
N GLY A 469 6.64 50.49 -5.15
CA GLY A 469 7.47 49.72 -4.21
C GLY A 469 6.74 48.57 -3.49
N PHE A 470 5.41 48.46 -3.57
CA PHE A 470 4.63 47.44 -2.87
C PHE A 470 4.41 46.22 -3.78
N GLY A 471 4.99 45.08 -3.41
CA GLY A 471 4.95 43.86 -4.19
C GLY A 471 4.10 42.73 -3.59
N LEU A 472 4.10 41.59 -4.29
CA LEU A 472 3.42 40.38 -3.82
C LEU A 472 3.97 39.89 -2.47
N ASP A 473 5.27 40.02 -2.23
CA ASP A 473 5.90 39.61 -0.98
C ASP A 473 5.43 40.48 0.21
N ASP A 474 5.30 41.79 0.00
CA ASP A 474 4.79 42.72 1.02
C ASP A 474 3.31 42.43 1.33
N LEU A 475 2.50 42.18 0.29
CA LEU A 475 1.11 41.79 0.46
C LEU A 475 1.00 40.46 1.20
N ALA A 476 1.81 39.47 0.82
CA ALA A 476 1.77 38.17 1.47
C ALA A 476 2.17 38.27 2.94
N GLU A 477 3.17 39.09 3.28
CA GLU A 477 3.57 39.34 4.67
C GLU A 477 2.49 40.11 5.46
N LEU A 478 1.75 41.02 4.82
CA LEU A 478 0.62 41.73 5.42
C LEU A 478 -0.57 40.80 5.70
N VAL A 479 -0.90 39.92 4.75
CA VAL A 479 -2.03 38.98 4.86
C VAL A 479 -1.73 37.91 5.91
N GLU A 480 -0.55 37.30 5.82
CA GLU A 480 -0.10 36.32 6.78
C GLU A 480 1.44 36.32 6.81
N PRO A 481 2.04 36.81 7.91
CA PRO A 481 3.48 36.78 8.07
C PRO A 481 4.06 35.39 7.78
N ALA A 482 5.34 35.31 7.40
CA ALA A 482 5.93 34.01 7.06
C ALA A 482 6.06 33.06 8.27
N GLN A 483 6.15 33.55 9.51
CA GLN A 483 6.36 32.71 10.71
C GLN A 483 5.49 33.07 11.94
N PRO A 484 4.19 33.42 11.81
CA PRO A 484 3.36 33.67 12.96
C PRO A 484 2.98 32.32 13.59
N PRO A 485 3.06 32.19 14.93
CA PRO A 485 2.65 30.96 15.62
C PRO A 485 1.27 30.44 15.21
N SER A 486 0.34 31.34 14.85
CA SER A 486 -1.00 30.99 14.38
C SER A 486 -1.03 30.24 13.03
N ALA A 487 -0.14 30.57 12.08
CA ALA A 487 -0.09 29.92 10.77
C ALA A 487 0.40 28.48 10.91
N MET A 488 1.48 28.28 11.68
CA MET A 488 2.00 26.96 11.99
C MET A 488 0.99 26.11 12.76
N GLN A 489 0.22 26.70 13.68
CA GLN A 489 -0.88 26.00 14.37
C GLN A 489 -2.02 25.60 13.42
N ARG A 490 -2.41 26.47 12.48
CA ARG A 490 -3.39 26.12 11.42
C ARG A 490 -2.87 24.96 10.58
N ARG A 491 -1.61 25.01 10.16
CA ARG A 491 -0.94 23.92 9.43
C ARG A 491 -0.95 22.63 10.22
N ASN A 492 -0.64 22.68 11.52
CA ASN A 492 -0.68 21.53 12.40
C ASN A 492 -2.07 20.87 12.46
N ARG A 493 -3.12 21.69 12.61
CA ARG A 493 -4.51 21.20 12.63
C ARG A 493 -4.91 20.55 11.30
N LEU A 494 -4.44 21.10 10.18
CA LEU A 494 -4.70 20.52 8.88
C LEU A 494 -4.02 19.17 8.69
N LEU A 495 -2.74 19.05 9.06
CA LEU A 495 -2.04 17.76 9.03
C LEU A 495 -2.69 16.73 9.97
N ASN A 496 -3.16 17.16 11.15
CA ASN A 496 -3.95 16.30 12.05
C ASN A 496 -5.26 15.84 11.41
N HIS A 497 -5.95 16.70 10.67
CA HIS A 497 -7.15 16.34 9.93
C HIS A 497 -6.84 15.28 8.86
N LEU A 498 -5.75 15.44 8.10
CA LEU A 498 -5.32 14.47 7.10
C LEU A 498 -4.92 13.13 7.73
N LEU A 499 -4.17 13.15 8.83
CA LEU A 499 -3.80 11.94 9.59
C LEU A 499 -5.04 11.22 10.14
N GLY A 500 -6.03 11.98 10.61
CA GLY A 500 -7.29 11.45 11.14
C GLY A 500 -8.08 10.62 10.13
N ARG A 501 -7.89 10.82 8.82
CA ARG A 501 -8.51 9.98 7.77
C ARG A 501 -8.04 8.52 7.82
N PHE A 502 -6.85 8.29 8.36
CA PHE A 502 -6.25 6.95 8.53
C PHE A 502 -6.35 6.45 9.97
N ALA A 503 -7.10 7.15 10.83
CA ALA A 503 -7.14 6.92 12.28
C ALA A 503 -5.75 7.00 12.95
N GLU A 504 -4.84 7.79 12.37
CA GLU A 504 -3.48 7.95 12.88
C GLU A 504 -3.32 9.25 13.66
N THR A 505 -2.42 9.25 14.63
CA THR A 505 -2.05 10.45 15.40
C THR A 505 -0.55 10.52 15.61
N VAL A 506 -0.02 11.74 15.63
CA VAL A 506 1.35 12.05 16.05
C VAL A 506 1.24 12.94 17.29
N THR A 507 2.27 12.94 18.13
CA THR A 507 2.37 13.92 19.22
C THR A 507 2.07 15.35 18.74
N ASP A 508 1.41 16.13 19.59
CA ASP A 508 1.18 17.56 19.35
C ASP A 508 2.16 18.45 20.13
N ASP A 509 3.11 17.85 20.85
CA ASP A 509 4.13 18.57 21.62
C ASP A 509 5.40 18.80 20.77
N PRO A 510 5.65 20.04 20.30
CA PRO A 510 6.86 20.34 19.53
C PRO A 510 8.13 20.35 20.40
N SER A 511 8.00 20.47 21.71
CA SER A 511 9.12 20.60 22.65
C SER A 511 9.79 19.28 23.00
N LEU A 512 9.29 18.15 22.48
CA LEU A 512 9.84 16.84 22.78
C LEU A 512 11.32 16.75 22.43
N PRO A 513 12.15 16.21 23.35
CA PRO A 513 13.60 16.12 23.22
C PRO A 513 13.98 15.25 22.02
N GLY A 514 15.11 15.60 21.40
CA GLY A 514 15.74 14.88 20.30
C GLY A 514 17.27 14.92 20.42
N THR A 515 17.96 14.31 19.48
CA THR A 515 19.42 14.36 19.28
C THR A 515 19.95 15.78 19.14
N ALA A 516 19.24 16.63 18.40
CA ALA A 516 19.48 18.06 18.30
C ALA A 516 18.29 18.81 18.92
N ALA A 517 18.54 19.59 19.96
CA ALA A 517 17.53 20.50 20.49
C ALA A 517 17.21 21.56 19.43
N PRO A 518 15.93 21.83 19.13
CA PRO A 518 15.56 22.96 18.27
C PRO A 518 16.14 24.26 18.83
N LEU A 519 16.57 25.17 17.95
CA LEU A 519 17.15 26.46 18.35
C LEU A 519 16.11 27.35 19.06
N ASP A 520 14.85 27.25 18.64
CA ASP A 520 13.70 28.00 19.13
C ASP A 520 12.39 27.21 18.99
N ALA A 521 11.28 27.79 19.46
CA ALA A 521 9.96 27.17 19.42
C ALA A 521 9.42 26.97 17.98
N ASP A 522 9.81 27.83 17.05
CA ASP A 522 9.37 27.77 15.67
C ASP A 522 10.06 26.61 14.94
N SER A 523 11.37 26.46 15.14
CA SER A 523 12.15 25.30 14.68
C SER A 523 11.62 23.99 15.26
N ALA A 524 11.20 24.00 16.54
CA ALA A 524 10.58 22.85 17.20
C ALA A 524 9.26 22.45 16.53
N THR A 525 8.43 23.44 16.20
CA THR A 525 7.15 23.24 15.51
C THR A 525 7.36 22.80 14.06
N ALA A 526 8.32 23.39 13.34
CA ALA A 526 8.65 23.02 11.97
C ALA A 526 9.09 21.56 11.86
N ARG A 527 9.94 21.10 12.80
CA ARG A 527 10.34 19.68 12.91
C ARG A 527 9.13 18.76 13.12
N LEU A 528 8.19 19.16 13.98
CA LEU A 528 6.97 18.38 14.20
C LEU A 528 6.10 18.30 12.93
N LEU A 529 5.90 19.42 12.22
CA LEU A 529 5.17 19.45 10.96
C LEU A 529 5.86 18.56 9.89
N GLN A 530 7.20 18.57 9.84
CA GLN A 530 7.97 17.69 8.97
C GLN A 530 7.73 16.21 9.28
N ALA A 531 7.73 15.81 10.56
CA ALA A 531 7.43 14.43 10.95
C ALA A 531 6.00 14.02 10.53
N LYS A 532 5.01 14.91 10.69
CA LYS A 532 3.63 14.64 10.27
C LYS A 532 3.49 14.49 8.75
N ARG A 533 4.17 15.35 7.97
CA ARG A 533 4.23 15.24 6.51
C ARG A 533 4.91 13.95 6.07
N GLU A 534 6.05 13.59 6.69
CA GLU A 534 6.76 12.35 6.39
C GLU A 534 5.87 11.13 6.69
N PHE A 535 5.16 11.12 7.81
CA PHE A 535 4.25 10.03 8.15
C PHE A 535 3.09 9.92 7.15
N LEU A 536 2.45 11.04 6.80
CA LEU A 536 1.41 11.07 5.78
C LEU A 536 1.92 10.57 4.42
N ARG A 537 3.09 11.04 3.96
CA ARG A 537 3.67 10.64 2.67
C ARG A 537 3.94 9.14 2.61
N ARG A 538 4.45 8.57 3.72
CA ARG A 538 4.77 7.14 3.82
C ARG A 538 3.60 6.30 4.33
N MET A 539 2.39 6.85 4.46
CA MET A 539 1.26 6.15 5.06
C MET A 539 0.89 4.83 4.35
N PRO A 540 0.91 4.71 3.00
CA PRO A 540 0.68 3.42 2.33
C PRO A 540 1.71 2.35 2.73
N GLU A 541 2.98 2.73 2.81
CA GLU A 541 4.09 1.84 3.19
C GLU A 541 4.00 1.47 4.68
N LEU A 542 3.96 2.46 5.57
CA LEU A 542 3.95 2.27 7.01
C LEU A 542 2.65 1.64 7.50
N GLY A 543 1.52 1.95 6.85
CA GLY A 543 0.22 1.38 7.17
C GLY A 543 0.14 -0.10 6.87
N SER A 544 0.64 -0.51 5.70
CA SER A 544 0.62 -1.90 5.23
C SER A 544 1.68 -2.78 5.90
N ALA A 545 2.84 -2.22 6.27
CA ALA A 545 4.01 -2.98 6.74
C ALA A 545 4.19 -3.04 8.27
N ARG A 546 3.15 -2.74 9.08
CA ARG A 546 3.25 -2.72 10.56
C ARG A 546 3.78 -4.03 11.15
N GLY A 547 3.34 -5.16 10.58
CA GLY A 547 3.72 -6.50 10.99
C GLY A 547 4.90 -7.08 10.20
N THR A 548 5.66 -6.26 9.47
CA THR A 548 6.78 -6.72 8.63
C THR A 548 8.11 -6.52 9.36
N GLY A 549 8.92 -7.58 9.42
CA GLY A 549 10.28 -7.56 9.96
C GLY A 549 11.30 -7.11 8.93
N VAL A 550 12.58 -7.15 9.29
CA VAL A 550 13.67 -6.78 8.38
C VAL A 550 13.73 -7.73 7.17
N ASP A 551 13.95 -7.17 5.98
CA ASP A 551 14.27 -7.94 4.77
C ASP A 551 15.75 -8.29 4.78
N LEU A 552 16.05 -9.53 5.15
CA LEU A 552 17.43 -10.05 5.25
C LEU A 552 18.11 -10.23 3.88
N LEU A 553 17.42 -10.03 2.76
CA LEU A 553 18.00 -10.07 1.42
C LEU A 553 18.23 -8.66 0.83
N ALA A 554 17.73 -7.60 1.48
CA ALA A 554 17.87 -6.22 1.04
C ALA A 554 18.79 -5.40 1.98
N PRO A 555 19.93 -4.86 1.50
CA PRO A 555 20.81 -4.03 2.31
C PRO A 555 20.11 -2.77 2.82
N GLY A 556 20.32 -2.43 4.10
CA GLY A 556 19.73 -1.24 4.71
C GLY A 556 18.22 -1.33 4.97
N SER A 557 17.62 -2.52 4.83
CA SER A 557 16.22 -2.73 5.21
C SER A 557 16.00 -2.48 6.70
N SER A 558 14.85 -1.89 7.04
CA SER A 558 14.44 -1.61 8.41
C SER A 558 12.95 -1.92 8.57
N PRO A 559 12.54 -2.53 9.70
CA PRO A 559 11.12 -2.73 9.98
C PRO A 559 10.36 -1.41 10.01
N ALA A 560 9.20 -1.35 9.35
CA ALA A 560 8.35 -0.14 9.34
C ALA A 560 7.91 0.28 10.75
N LEU A 561 7.83 -0.67 11.70
CA LEU A 561 7.53 -0.40 13.10
C LEU A 561 8.50 0.60 13.75
N ILE A 562 9.80 0.59 13.40
CA ILE A 562 10.77 1.57 13.89
C ILE A 562 10.38 2.97 13.43
N ASP A 563 10.13 3.13 12.13
CA ASP A 563 9.79 4.44 11.55
C ASP A 563 8.46 4.97 12.08
N ARG A 564 7.48 4.09 12.31
CA ARG A 564 6.20 4.46 12.91
C ARG A 564 6.37 5.00 14.33
N VAL A 565 7.08 4.27 15.20
CA VAL A 565 7.35 4.73 16.57
C VAL A 565 8.11 6.07 16.55
N ARG A 566 9.13 6.19 15.69
CA ARG A 566 9.91 7.42 15.51
C ARG A 566 9.03 8.60 15.09
N LEU A 567 8.21 8.43 14.05
CA LEU A 567 7.37 9.50 13.51
C LEU A 567 6.24 9.88 14.46
N ARG A 568 5.66 8.94 15.21
CA ARG A 568 4.65 9.25 16.25
C ARG A 568 5.23 10.04 17.43
N LEU A 569 6.53 9.90 17.69
CA LEU A 569 7.29 10.75 18.63
C LEU A 569 7.64 12.13 18.04
N GLY A 570 7.23 12.44 16.81
CA GLY A 570 7.50 13.72 16.16
C GLY A 570 8.95 13.84 15.69
N TRP A 571 9.63 12.72 15.42
CA TRP A 571 11.01 12.69 14.97
C TRP A 571 11.10 12.35 13.47
N PRO A 572 11.36 13.33 12.59
CA PRO A 572 11.60 13.05 11.17
C PRO A 572 12.93 12.30 10.98
N ALA A 573 13.13 11.69 9.80
CA ALA A 573 14.34 10.92 9.50
C ALA A 573 15.64 11.71 9.73
N GLU A 574 15.65 12.97 9.32
CA GLU A 574 16.79 13.89 9.39
C GLU A 574 17.19 14.26 10.82
N ALA A 575 16.32 14.02 11.82
CA ALA A 575 16.66 14.28 13.21
C ALA A 575 17.83 13.37 13.66
N GLY A 576 18.02 12.19 13.07
CA GLY A 576 19.09 11.27 13.47
C GLY A 576 18.85 10.59 14.83
N ASN A 577 17.62 10.63 15.34
CA ASN A 577 17.20 9.92 16.54
C ASN A 577 17.20 8.41 16.31
N ARG A 578 18.32 7.76 16.65
CA ARG A 578 18.50 6.31 16.52
C ARG A 578 18.10 5.58 17.81
N PHE A 579 17.26 4.56 17.63
CA PHE A 579 17.01 3.47 18.57
C PHE A 579 16.94 2.17 17.76
N LEU A 580 16.95 1.02 18.42
CA LEU A 580 16.99 -0.29 17.74
C LEU A 580 15.75 -1.11 18.08
N LEU A 581 15.39 -2.00 17.15
CA LEU A 581 14.41 -3.06 17.35
C LEU A 581 15.12 -4.39 17.16
N VAL A 582 15.21 -5.18 18.23
CA VAL A 582 15.83 -6.49 18.22
C VAL A 582 14.74 -7.54 18.14
N GLU A 583 14.67 -8.26 17.02
CA GLU A 583 13.78 -9.41 16.85
C GLU A 583 14.45 -10.64 17.45
N HIS A 584 13.87 -11.24 18.49
CA HIS A 584 14.56 -12.33 19.18
C HIS A 584 14.72 -13.57 18.29
N ILE A 585 13.77 -13.83 17.38
CA ILE A 585 13.86 -14.95 16.42
C ILE A 585 15.12 -14.93 15.54
N LEU A 586 15.74 -13.77 15.36
CA LEU A 586 16.98 -13.61 14.60
C LEU A 586 18.23 -13.95 15.42
N LEU A 587 18.09 -14.03 16.75
CA LEU A 587 19.14 -14.46 17.69
C LEU A 587 19.11 -15.97 17.95
N ARG A 588 18.29 -16.72 17.20
CA ARG A 588 18.20 -18.17 17.34
C ARG A 588 19.47 -18.83 16.79
N VAL A 589 19.72 -20.03 17.29
CA VAL A 589 20.79 -20.89 16.80
C VAL A 589 20.53 -21.30 15.36
N LEU A 590 21.56 -21.23 14.53
CA LEU A 590 21.57 -21.70 13.15
C LEU A 590 22.47 -22.95 12.99
N PRO A 591 22.35 -23.72 11.89
CA PRO A 591 23.21 -24.87 11.62
C PRO A 591 24.72 -24.59 11.70
N GLN A 592 25.14 -23.36 11.40
CA GLN A 592 26.54 -22.95 11.41
C GLN A 592 27.11 -22.80 12.83
N ASP A 593 26.26 -22.67 13.85
CA ASP A 593 26.66 -22.52 15.24
C ASP A 593 27.04 -23.86 15.90
N GLU A 594 26.89 -24.98 15.17
CA GLU A 594 27.26 -26.32 15.66
C GLU A 594 28.72 -26.44 16.12
N VAL A 595 29.61 -25.57 15.63
CA VAL A 595 31.04 -25.56 15.95
C VAL A 595 31.32 -25.06 17.37
N ASN A 596 30.36 -24.39 18.02
CA ASN A 596 30.52 -23.82 19.35
C ASN A 596 30.39 -24.88 20.45
N ALA A 597 31.41 -25.00 21.32
CA ALA A 597 31.54 -26.05 22.34
C ALA A 597 31.02 -25.66 23.74
N LEU A 598 30.19 -24.62 23.85
CA LEU A 598 29.62 -24.08 25.09
C LEU A 598 28.08 -24.13 25.04
N PRO A 599 27.36 -23.94 26.17
CA PRO A 599 25.93 -23.67 26.06
C PRO A 599 25.72 -22.47 25.15
N LEU A 600 24.95 -22.68 24.08
CA LEU A 600 24.69 -21.68 23.04
C LEU A 600 23.97 -20.47 23.61
N LEU A 601 23.13 -20.70 24.63
CA LEU A 601 22.55 -19.64 25.43
C LEU A 601 22.66 -19.98 26.92
N ALA A 602 23.37 -19.13 27.67
CA ALA A 602 23.39 -19.17 29.13
C ALA A 602 22.31 -18.26 29.72
N ALA A 603 21.82 -18.59 30.91
CA ALA A 603 20.78 -17.84 31.62
C ALA A 603 19.46 -17.67 30.83
N ALA A 604 19.10 -18.68 30.03
CA ALA A 604 17.86 -18.72 29.27
C ALA A 604 16.65 -18.73 30.24
N PRO A 605 15.78 -17.70 30.21
CA PRO A 605 14.70 -17.57 31.19
C PRO A 605 13.59 -18.62 31.02
N ARG A 606 13.53 -19.27 29.85
CA ARG A 606 12.58 -20.32 29.47
C ARG A 606 13.15 -21.16 28.34
N ASN A 607 12.48 -22.27 28.02
CA ASN A 607 12.86 -23.16 26.93
C ASN A 607 12.82 -22.49 25.54
N ASP A 608 11.89 -21.55 25.31
CA ASP A 608 11.79 -20.77 24.08
C ASP A 608 11.94 -19.26 24.36
N PRO A 609 13.16 -18.72 24.26
CA PRO A 609 13.42 -17.29 24.46
C PRO A 609 13.18 -16.45 23.21
N TRP A 610 12.76 -17.03 22.08
CA TRP A 610 12.77 -16.34 20.79
C TRP A 610 11.38 -16.03 20.22
N THR A 611 10.44 -16.95 20.34
CA THR A 611 9.12 -16.83 19.72
C THR A 611 8.40 -15.56 20.15
N ALA A 612 7.83 -14.85 19.16
CA ALA A 612 6.91 -13.71 19.33
C ALA A 612 7.45 -12.63 20.28
N GLN A 613 8.76 -12.36 20.24
CA GLN A 613 9.40 -11.41 21.14
C GLN A 613 10.31 -10.44 20.40
N LEU A 614 10.25 -9.19 20.86
CA LEU A 614 11.13 -8.13 20.42
C LEU A 614 11.53 -7.23 21.58
N THR A 615 12.67 -6.57 21.44
CA THR A 615 13.14 -5.58 22.39
C THR A 615 13.43 -4.27 21.66
N PHE A 616 12.81 -3.19 22.11
CA PHE A 616 13.20 -1.84 21.75
C PHE A 616 14.36 -1.39 22.63
N VAL A 617 15.48 -1.01 22.01
CA VAL A 617 16.67 -0.54 22.73
C VAL A 617 16.83 0.95 22.48
N PHE A 618 16.64 1.76 23.52
CA PHE A 618 16.72 3.21 23.48
C PHE A 618 17.94 3.75 24.24
N PRO A 619 18.56 4.83 23.75
CA PRO A 619 19.51 5.62 24.54
C PRO A 619 18.87 6.16 25.82
N ALA A 620 19.56 6.05 26.96
CA ALA A 620 19.07 6.47 28.28
C ALA A 620 18.71 7.96 28.38
N ARG A 621 19.25 8.80 27.49
CA ARG A 621 18.89 10.22 27.39
C ARG A 621 17.41 10.46 27.08
N PHE A 622 16.70 9.49 26.48
CA PHE A 622 15.27 9.61 26.18
C PHE A 622 14.38 9.04 27.29
N ARG A 623 14.95 8.66 28.45
CA ARG A 623 14.19 8.05 29.56
C ARG A 623 13.11 8.96 30.12
N GLU A 624 13.24 10.28 29.99
CA GLU A 624 12.18 11.23 30.35
C GLU A 624 10.89 11.04 29.53
N LEU A 625 10.98 10.43 28.34
CA LEU A 625 9.86 10.10 27.47
C LEU A 625 9.28 8.70 27.70
N GLU A 626 9.73 7.97 28.72
CA GLU A 626 9.41 6.56 28.91
C GLU A 626 7.90 6.27 28.86
N THR A 627 7.08 7.06 29.55
CA THR A 627 5.61 6.85 29.55
C THR A 627 5.02 6.99 28.15
N MET A 628 5.49 7.98 27.38
CA MET A 628 5.02 8.23 26.01
C MET A 628 5.50 7.12 25.06
N ILE A 629 6.78 6.75 25.14
CA ILE A 629 7.38 5.68 24.34
C ILE A 629 6.66 4.35 24.62
N GLN A 630 6.43 3.99 25.88
CA GLN A 630 5.68 2.78 26.25
C GLN A 630 4.23 2.81 25.74
N ARG A 631 3.57 3.98 25.72
CA ARG A 631 2.23 4.11 25.14
C ARG A 631 2.26 3.86 23.62
N ILE A 632 3.13 4.57 22.91
CA ILE A 632 3.26 4.43 21.44
C ILE A 632 3.67 3.00 21.07
N MET A 633 4.63 2.40 21.77
CA MET A 633 5.01 1.00 21.56
C MET A 633 3.83 0.05 21.70
N ARG A 634 2.95 0.25 22.69
CA ARG A 634 1.75 -0.58 22.89
C ARG A 634 0.71 -0.39 21.78
N GLU A 635 0.57 0.82 21.26
CA GLU A 635 -0.36 1.11 20.17
C GLU A 635 0.15 0.60 18.82
N GLU A 636 1.47 0.61 18.61
CA GLU A 636 2.10 0.27 17.32
C GLU A 636 2.50 -1.21 17.19
N THR A 637 2.82 -1.87 18.31
CA THR A 637 3.29 -3.27 18.26
C THR A 637 2.10 -4.22 18.05
N PRO A 638 2.20 -5.20 17.12
CA PRO A 638 1.19 -6.24 16.98
C PRO A 638 0.87 -6.95 18.29
N ALA A 639 -0.42 -7.10 18.60
CA ALA A 639 -0.88 -7.55 19.93
C ALA A 639 -0.45 -8.98 20.32
N HIS A 640 -0.06 -9.82 19.36
CA HIS A 640 0.44 -11.17 19.61
C HIS A 640 1.93 -11.21 19.99
N LEU A 641 2.65 -10.09 19.84
CA LEU A 641 4.07 -9.98 20.16
C LEU A 641 4.27 -9.42 21.57
N THR A 642 5.28 -9.93 22.25
CA THR A 642 5.75 -9.38 23.52
C THR A 642 6.87 -8.37 23.25
N ALA A 643 6.62 -7.10 23.57
CA ALA A 643 7.60 -6.03 23.46
C ALA A 643 8.28 -5.73 24.80
N TYR A 644 9.61 -5.73 24.81
CA TYR A 644 10.41 -5.23 25.93
C TYR A 644 11.01 -3.87 25.59
N LEU A 645 11.31 -3.10 26.63
CA LEU A 645 11.98 -1.80 26.53
C LEU A 645 13.28 -1.86 27.34
N LEU A 646 14.40 -1.62 26.67
CA LEU A 646 15.72 -1.57 27.27
C LEU A 646 16.32 -0.18 27.09
N TRP A 647 16.88 0.36 28.17
CA TRP A 647 17.56 1.65 28.19
C TRP A 647 19.06 1.44 28.37
N LEU A 648 19.87 1.97 27.45
CA LEU A 648 21.33 1.87 27.51
C LEU A 648 21.97 3.25 27.57
N ASP A 649 22.98 3.40 28.44
CA ASP A 649 23.81 4.60 28.46
C ASP A 649 24.53 4.80 27.12
N PRO A 650 24.99 6.02 26.77
CA PRO A 650 25.48 6.33 25.43
C PRO A 650 26.59 5.41 24.90
N ALA A 651 27.57 5.04 25.74
CA ALA A 651 28.67 4.16 25.33
C ALA A 651 28.22 2.69 25.15
N PRO A 652 27.52 2.06 26.11
CA PRO A 652 26.91 0.75 25.90
C PRO A 652 25.95 0.69 24.70
N PHE A 653 25.14 1.73 24.49
CA PHE A 653 24.24 1.83 23.34
C PHE A 653 25.00 1.82 22.02
N ALA A 654 26.06 2.63 21.90
CA ALA A 654 26.88 2.69 20.69
C ALA A 654 27.56 1.35 20.39
N ALA A 655 28.11 0.68 21.41
CA ALA A 655 28.72 -0.63 21.27
C ALA A 655 27.69 -1.69 20.83
N PHE A 656 26.53 -1.74 21.51
CA PHE A 656 25.45 -2.66 21.18
C PHE A 656 24.91 -2.43 19.76
N ALA A 657 24.73 -1.17 19.36
CA ALA A 657 24.27 -0.80 18.02
C ALA A 657 25.24 -1.29 16.94
N ALA A 658 26.55 -1.11 17.14
CA ALA A 658 27.56 -1.59 16.19
C ALA A 658 27.54 -3.12 16.08
N THR A 659 27.51 -3.84 17.21
CA THR A 659 27.43 -5.31 17.21
C THR A 659 26.14 -5.82 16.55
N TYR A 660 25.02 -5.14 16.77
CA TYR A 660 23.75 -5.52 16.16
C TYR A 660 23.74 -5.27 14.64
N ASP A 661 24.34 -4.17 14.17
CA ASP A 661 24.53 -3.91 12.73
C ASP A 661 25.40 -5.00 12.09
N ASP A 662 26.49 -5.39 12.73
CA ASP A 662 27.38 -6.47 12.28
C ASP A 662 26.64 -7.82 12.21
N LEU A 663 25.81 -8.13 13.21
CA LEU A 663 24.97 -9.32 13.23
C LEU A 663 23.99 -9.34 12.05
N LEU A 664 23.27 -8.25 11.81
CA LEU A 664 22.31 -8.17 10.70
C LEU A 664 23.01 -8.32 9.34
N LEU A 665 24.19 -7.72 9.18
CA LEU A 665 25.01 -7.88 7.99
C LEU A 665 25.45 -9.34 7.79
N ALA A 666 25.91 -10.00 8.86
CA ALA A 666 26.31 -11.40 8.82
C ALA A 666 25.13 -12.33 8.47
N LEU A 667 23.95 -12.09 9.07
CA LEU A 667 22.72 -12.82 8.75
C LEU A 667 22.32 -12.63 7.28
N GLN A 668 22.40 -11.40 6.77
CA GLN A 668 22.12 -11.12 5.36
C GLN A 668 23.05 -11.90 4.43
N GLN A 669 24.36 -11.84 4.66
CA GLN A 669 25.35 -12.56 3.85
C GLN A 669 25.11 -14.07 3.89
N HIS A 670 24.82 -14.60 5.09
CA HIS A 670 24.52 -16.01 5.28
C HIS A 670 23.26 -16.44 4.51
N ARG A 671 22.15 -15.69 4.63
CA ARG A 671 20.89 -15.99 3.91
C ARG A 671 21.06 -15.88 2.40
N LEU A 672 21.78 -14.88 1.92
CA LEU A 672 22.04 -14.73 0.49
C LEU A 672 22.83 -15.94 -0.06
N ALA A 673 23.86 -16.39 0.66
CA ALA A 673 24.67 -17.55 0.28
C ALA A 673 23.85 -18.85 0.26
N ASP A 674 23.09 -19.11 1.32
CA ASP A 674 22.21 -20.27 1.44
C ASP A 674 21.19 -20.34 0.28
N ARG A 675 20.56 -19.20 -0.04
CA ARG A 675 19.51 -19.15 -1.06
C ARG A 675 20.05 -19.14 -2.49
N LEU A 676 21.25 -18.61 -2.74
CA LEU A 676 21.96 -18.71 -4.04
C LEU A 676 22.65 -20.06 -4.27
N GLY A 677 22.65 -20.98 -3.29
CA GLY A 677 23.32 -22.28 -3.41
C GLY A 677 24.85 -22.19 -3.37
N GLY A 678 25.40 -21.05 -2.93
CA GLY A 678 26.81 -20.91 -2.66
C GLY A 678 27.13 -21.50 -1.29
N LYS A 679 28.16 -22.35 -1.18
CA LYS A 679 28.77 -22.59 0.13
C LYS A 679 29.20 -21.23 0.68
N ALA A 680 28.56 -20.77 1.75
CA ALA A 680 29.05 -19.62 2.50
C ALA A 680 30.54 -19.87 2.76
N GLY A 681 31.42 -18.98 2.27
CA GLY A 681 32.82 -18.99 2.69
C GLY A 681 32.82 -18.98 4.21
N THR A 682 33.59 -19.88 4.82
CA THR A 682 33.61 -20.13 6.27
C THR A 682 33.59 -18.79 7.02
N PRO A 683 32.47 -18.40 7.64
CA PRO A 683 32.46 -17.21 8.46
C PRO A 683 33.34 -17.52 9.67
N ALA A 684 34.10 -16.53 10.14
CA ALA A 684 34.63 -16.61 11.50
C ALA A 684 33.44 -16.84 12.46
N PRO A 685 33.62 -17.62 13.54
CA PRO A 685 32.54 -17.85 14.50
C PRO A 685 31.92 -16.52 14.91
N SER A 686 30.58 -16.47 14.91
CA SER A 686 29.84 -15.32 15.42
C SER A 686 30.27 -15.08 16.87
N PRO A 687 30.73 -13.86 17.24
CA PRO A 687 31.17 -13.57 18.60
C PRO A 687 30.04 -13.65 19.63
#